data_AF-A0A3A0BF54-F1
#
_entry.id   AF-A0A3A0BF54-F1
#
_cell.length_a   1.000
_cell.length_b   1.000
_cell.length_c   1.000
_cell.angle_alpha   90.00
_cell.angle_beta   90.00
_cell.angle_gamma   90.00
#
_symmetry.space_group_name_H-M   'P 1'
#
loop_
_entity.id
_entity.type
_entity.pdbx_description
1 polymer ?
#
loop_
_entity_poly.entity_id
_entity_poly.type
_entity_poly.pdbx_seq_one_letter_code
_entity_poly.pdbx_strand_id
1 'polypeptide(L)'
;MTNAQDTQSVPRHDVGDLELWRGDLQHIASLQAIIHARDLVAEDVGRLFQYELRLALITALFPEEQKTGYAALARGAGLAHAAILSQRYAGRRKEDGTITFAEPGRAPQSFAVEHAGLAYPDWLKGFTLALIVRDGPAINTLATVSSIEVCSRPPEFIDAFWPLYCSAFAAVVVEPEAASRWLDDAARAMQHAHIAEPTLLNLVHRPILGLLAALAEGNSLAYQQALMDALHAHQRYYSHPSQKRNWNGLLALPLVGLSALAVDRGLPHDVTSDYLPADLVRGEFPRPLTEVIYSYAPMRAGTGEEPGWFLDLEGIPRANREHVIVEQDNRLLARYDIRNAPGLSHAIAEFELPDPHGDTLFAAQSETRLALDVGELLYLAEVYSNQPVNWDDLESLRHYRANLVNALGCVTTALTRLPDEPAGAVEIGSQQGQAMVDAEPGRFQPERIIAYRQVLAAELQRVDATLGGATPRKSGSAEGFGDAARVAAALSIEVIRAQITPLLEALAADISGELVAQLRPREEDYARIFIGAAADIARAVYTTLWTQSPPRTAQPALPVEVRCFVAPAGMLAEDNELSCHFPQGYRAIAQWLQPQRIWVAWKYLQPGELSGQAYNGLVWVDDHWAWVPKPFRVLRVLAEK
;
A
#
# COMPACT_ATOMS: atom_id res chain seq x y z
N MET A 1 35.19 -0.41 -50.97
CA MET A 1 34.20 0.66 -50.73
C MET A 1 33.66 0.45 -49.34
N THR A 2 34.30 1.09 -48.36
CA THR A 2 33.90 1.13 -46.95
C THR A 2 32.68 2.04 -46.86
N ASN A 3 31.51 1.49 -46.51
CA ASN A 3 30.33 2.28 -46.19
C ASN A 3 30.67 3.11 -44.93
N ALA A 4 30.86 4.42 -45.12
CA ALA A 4 30.72 5.37 -44.03
C ALA A 4 29.24 5.34 -43.62
N GLN A 5 28.93 4.59 -42.56
CA GLN A 5 27.69 4.84 -41.82
C GLN A 5 27.81 6.26 -41.29
N ASP A 6 26.93 7.16 -41.76
CA ASP A 6 26.76 8.49 -41.19
C ASP A 6 26.48 8.33 -39.69
N THR A 7 27.50 8.54 -38.87
CA THR A 7 27.36 8.56 -37.41
C THR A 7 26.35 9.65 -37.07
N GLN A 8 25.17 9.25 -36.58
CA GLN A 8 24.13 10.19 -36.19
C GLN A 8 24.60 10.94 -34.94
N SER A 9 25.06 12.18 -35.14
CA SER A 9 25.67 13.01 -34.10
C SER A 9 24.79 14.20 -33.74
N VAL A 10 24.53 14.41 -32.44
CA VAL A 10 23.79 15.58 -31.93
C VAL A 10 24.69 16.39 -30.99
N PRO A 11 25.16 17.59 -31.38
CA PRO A 11 26.05 18.39 -30.56
C PRO A 11 25.33 19.13 -29.41
N ARG A 12 26.07 19.47 -28.35
CA ARG A 12 25.53 20.30 -27.25
C ARG A 12 25.17 21.69 -27.75
N HIS A 13 24.16 22.30 -27.12
CA HIS A 13 23.83 23.71 -27.31
C HIS A 13 24.94 24.62 -26.75
N ASP A 14 24.92 25.89 -27.14
CA ASP A 14 25.84 26.89 -26.58
C ASP A 14 25.57 27.10 -25.08
N VAL A 15 26.52 26.65 -24.24
CA VAL A 15 26.45 26.73 -22.78
C VAL A 15 26.91 28.08 -22.22
N GLY A 16 27.31 29.03 -23.07
CA GLY A 16 27.78 30.34 -22.68
C GLY A 16 29.16 30.35 -22.04
N ASP A 17 29.36 31.26 -21.09
CA ASP A 17 30.66 31.51 -20.46
C ASP A 17 31.03 30.40 -19.47
N LEU A 18 32.13 29.69 -19.76
CA LEU A 18 32.67 28.60 -18.96
C LEU A 18 33.20 29.06 -17.59
N GLU A 19 33.67 30.30 -17.46
CA GLU A 19 34.18 30.80 -16.18
C GLU A 19 33.08 30.95 -15.13
N LEU A 20 31.87 31.33 -15.57
CA LEU A 20 30.72 31.37 -14.69
C LEU A 20 30.34 29.96 -14.18
N TRP A 21 30.47 28.93 -15.01
CA TRP A 21 30.25 27.53 -14.57
C TRP A 21 31.33 27.06 -13.59
N ARG A 22 32.59 27.46 -13.76
CA ARG A 22 33.64 27.22 -12.75
C ARG A 22 33.32 27.92 -11.42
N GLY A 23 32.79 29.14 -11.47
CA GLY A 23 32.29 29.85 -10.30
C GLY A 23 31.19 29.07 -9.56
N ASP A 24 30.26 28.47 -10.30
CA ASP A 24 29.20 27.63 -9.74
C ASP A 24 29.77 26.39 -9.03
N LEU A 25 30.80 25.74 -9.59
CA LEU A 25 31.49 24.61 -8.93
C LEU A 25 32.11 25.02 -7.58
N GLN A 26 32.78 26.17 -7.52
CA GLN A 26 33.37 26.68 -6.28
C GLN A 26 32.30 27.03 -5.24
N HIS A 27 31.17 27.59 -5.70
CA HIS A 27 30.05 27.91 -4.83
C HIS A 27 29.41 26.63 -4.25
N ILE A 28 29.19 25.61 -5.07
CA ILE A 28 28.67 24.30 -4.63
C ILE A 28 29.60 23.69 -3.57
N ALA A 29 30.90 23.65 -3.82
CA ALA A 29 31.89 23.12 -2.87
C ALA A 29 31.83 23.85 -1.51
N SER A 30 31.63 25.17 -1.52
CA SER A 30 31.49 25.98 -0.31
C SER A 30 30.22 25.63 0.48
N LEU A 31 29.09 25.41 -0.21
CA LEU A 31 27.82 25.01 0.43
C LEU A 31 27.91 23.60 1.03
N GLN A 32 28.56 22.67 0.33
CA GLN A 32 28.81 21.33 0.84
C GLN A 32 29.68 21.36 2.10
N ALA A 33 30.74 22.19 2.11
CA ALA A 33 31.61 22.35 3.28
C ALA A 33 30.84 22.85 4.52
N ILE A 34 29.85 23.72 4.35
CA ILE A 34 28.99 24.20 5.44
C ILE A 34 28.17 23.05 6.05
N ILE A 35 27.55 22.22 5.22
CA ILE A 35 26.78 21.06 5.69
C ILE A 35 27.70 20.04 6.37
N HIS A 36 28.87 19.79 5.79
CA HIS A 36 29.85 18.85 6.33
C HIS A 36 30.52 19.28 7.65
N ALA A 37 30.42 20.57 8.01
CA ALA A 37 30.96 21.09 9.26
C ALA A 37 30.05 20.84 10.48
N ARG A 38 28.88 20.23 10.29
CA ARG A 38 27.90 19.97 11.36
C ARG A 38 27.31 18.56 11.26
N ASP A 39 26.58 18.15 12.29
CA ASP A 39 25.80 16.92 12.27
C ASP A 39 24.71 17.00 11.22
N LEU A 40 24.52 15.89 10.52
CA LEU A 40 23.60 15.82 9.39
C LEU A 40 22.16 15.67 9.87
N VAL A 41 21.26 16.42 9.25
CA VAL A 41 19.80 16.29 9.43
C VAL A 41 19.14 15.89 8.11
N ALA A 42 17.91 15.38 8.15
CA ALA A 42 17.23 14.87 6.96
C ALA A 42 17.07 15.93 5.84
N GLU A 43 16.86 17.21 6.19
CA GLU A 43 16.77 18.29 5.20
C GLU A 43 18.09 18.49 4.42
N ASP A 44 19.23 18.26 5.08
CA ASP A 44 20.54 18.42 4.45
C ASP A 44 20.77 17.36 3.36
N VAL A 45 20.16 16.17 3.47
CA VAL A 45 20.26 15.10 2.47
C VAL A 45 19.68 15.54 1.13
N GLY A 46 18.50 16.18 1.15
CA GLY A 46 17.88 16.73 -0.07
C GLY A 46 18.70 17.86 -0.69
N ARG A 47 19.33 18.71 0.14
CA ARG A 47 20.22 19.78 -0.32
C ARG A 47 21.51 19.23 -0.91
N LEU A 48 22.16 18.28 -0.23
CA LEU A 48 23.35 17.59 -0.73
C LEU A 48 23.05 16.88 -2.04
N PHE A 49 21.89 16.23 -2.18
CA PHE A 49 21.47 15.64 -3.45
C PHE A 49 21.47 16.67 -4.59
N GLN A 50 20.88 17.86 -4.36
CA GLN A 50 20.87 18.93 -5.37
C GLN A 50 22.28 19.43 -5.70
N TYR A 51 23.16 19.51 -4.70
CA TYR A 51 24.55 19.92 -4.90
C TYR A 51 25.33 18.89 -5.72
N GLU A 52 25.22 17.61 -5.38
CA GLU A 52 25.89 16.52 -6.13
C GLU A 52 25.36 16.40 -7.55
N LEU A 53 24.04 16.53 -7.73
CA LEU A 53 23.45 16.54 -9.06
C LEU A 53 24.00 17.68 -9.93
N ARG A 54 24.04 18.92 -9.39
CA ARG A 54 24.60 20.07 -10.12
C ARG A 54 26.09 19.90 -10.39
N LEU A 55 26.85 19.41 -9.41
CA LEU A 55 28.27 19.12 -9.55
C LEU A 55 28.52 18.13 -10.70
N ALA A 56 27.79 17.00 -10.72
CA ALA A 56 27.88 16.00 -11.77
C ALA A 56 27.58 16.57 -13.17
N LEU A 57 26.57 17.44 -13.29
CA LEU A 57 26.16 18.00 -14.58
C LEU A 57 27.11 19.08 -15.08
N ILE A 58 27.65 19.92 -14.19
CA ILE A 58 28.58 20.99 -14.57
C ILE A 58 29.95 20.43 -14.92
N THR A 59 30.44 19.42 -14.18
CA THR A 59 31.73 18.77 -14.46
C THR A 59 31.76 18.05 -15.81
N ALA A 60 30.61 17.73 -16.41
CA ALA A 60 30.53 17.23 -17.79
C ALA A 60 31.01 18.23 -18.86
N LEU A 61 31.22 19.51 -18.49
CA LEU A 61 31.84 20.53 -19.33
C LEU A 61 33.38 20.52 -19.26
N PHE A 62 33.96 19.87 -18.26
CA PHE A 62 35.36 20.00 -17.89
C PHE A 62 36.02 18.61 -17.83
N PRO A 63 36.68 18.15 -18.90
CA PRO A 63 37.33 16.83 -18.94
C PRO A 63 38.31 16.59 -17.77
N GLU A 64 38.95 17.64 -17.27
CA GLU A 64 39.85 17.58 -16.13
C GLU A 64 39.13 17.26 -14.79
N GLU A 65 37.84 17.55 -14.68
CA GLU A 65 37.01 17.31 -13.48
C GLU A 65 36.18 16.03 -13.56
N GLN A 66 36.37 15.21 -14.60
CA GLN A 66 35.52 14.06 -14.90
C GLN A 66 35.43 13.06 -13.73
N LYS A 67 36.54 12.84 -13.00
CA LYS A 67 36.55 11.98 -11.80
C LYS A 67 35.66 12.51 -10.69
N THR A 68 35.67 13.82 -10.48
CA THR A 68 34.79 14.52 -9.52
C THR A 68 33.34 14.31 -9.92
N GLY A 69 33.03 14.47 -11.21
CA GLY A 69 31.69 14.22 -11.76
C GLY A 69 31.19 12.80 -11.54
N TYR A 70 32.03 11.79 -11.76
CA TYR A 70 31.67 10.39 -11.53
C TYR A 70 31.36 10.08 -10.06
N ALA A 71 32.17 10.61 -9.14
CA ALA A 71 31.89 10.48 -7.71
C ALA A 71 30.56 11.17 -7.33
N ALA A 72 30.30 12.34 -7.91
CA ALA A 72 29.07 13.09 -7.68
C ALA A 72 27.82 12.35 -8.21
N LEU A 73 27.91 11.66 -9.37
CA LEU A 73 26.83 10.82 -9.88
C LEU A 73 26.48 9.69 -8.89
N ALA A 74 27.49 8.96 -8.41
CA ALA A 74 27.28 7.84 -7.48
C ALA A 74 26.76 8.31 -6.12
N ARG A 75 27.30 9.41 -5.61
CA ARG A 75 26.85 10.01 -4.35
C ARG A 75 25.43 10.58 -4.46
N GLY A 76 25.10 11.22 -5.58
CA GLY A 76 23.74 11.70 -5.85
C GLY A 76 22.72 10.56 -5.89
N ALA A 77 23.05 9.40 -6.46
CA ALA A 77 22.19 8.21 -6.41
C ALA A 77 21.95 7.74 -4.96
N GLY A 78 23.01 7.64 -4.15
CA GLY A 78 22.93 7.27 -2.73
C GLY A 78 22.12 8.24 -1.89
N LEU A 79 22.30 9.55 -2.10
CA LEU A 79 21.53 10.59 -1.40
C LEU A 79 20.05 10.56 -1.79
N ALA A 80 19.72 10.30 -3.06
CA ALA A 80 18.33 10.13 -3.47
C ALA A 80 17.69 8.91 -2.80
N HIS A 81 18.42 7.80 -2.74
CA HIS A 81 18.02 6.58 -2.04
C HIS A 81 17.77 6.85 -0.54
N ALA A 82 18.70 7.52 0.14
CA ALA A 82 18.56 7.90 1.55
C ALA A 82 17.39 8.86 1.80
N ALA A 83 17.20 9.87 0.95
CA ALA A 83 16.11 10.85 1.07
C ALA A 83 14.73 10.19 0.95
N ILE A 84 14.57 9.27 -0.01
CA ILE A 84 13.31 8.55 -0.20
C ILE A 84 13.03 7.57 0.94
N LEU A 85 14.06 6.87 1.45
CA LEU A 85 13.89 6.05 2.65
C LEU A 85 13.47 6.91 3.85
N SER A 86 14.09 8.07 4.06
CA SER A 86 13.71 8.98 5.16
C SER A 86 12.24 9.35 5.04
N GLN A 87 11.83 9.82 3.86
CA GLN A 87 10.47 10.27 3.65
C GLN A 87 9.44 9.13 3.76
N ARG A 88 9.81 7.91 3.34
CA ARG A 88 8.93 6.73 3.42
C ARG A 88 8.67 6.28 4.85
N TYR A 89 9.69 6.33 5.69
CA TYR A 89 9.60 5.82 7.06
C TYR A 89 9.19 6.88 8.08
N ALA A 90 9.28 8.17 7.74
CA ALA A 90 8.93 9.23 8.66
C ALA A 90 7.44 9.24 9.03
N GLY A 91 7.15 9.45 10.32
CA GLY A 91 5.83 9.47 10.95
C GLY A 91 5.06 8.16 10.91
N ARG A 92 5.68 7.04 10.49
CA ARG A 92 5.02 5.72 10.56
C ARG A 92 4.86 5.30 12.02
N ARG A 93 5.81 5.67 12.87
CA ARG A 93 5.82 5.43 14.30
C ARG A 93 6.31 6.68 15.03
N LYS A 94 6.20 6.69 16.36
CA LYS A 94 6.68 7.79 17.21
C LYS A 94 8.20 8.02 17.14
N GLU A 95 8.95 6.99 16.71
CA GLU A 95 10.41 6.99 16.52
C GLU A 95 10.76 6.14 15.28
N ASP A 96 11.14 6.77 14.18
CA ASP A 96 11.25 6.10 12.88
C ASP A 96 12.65 5.56 12.56
N GLY A 97 13.60 5.65 13.49
CA GLY A 97 14.95 5.12 13.33
C GLY A 97 15.94 6.12 12.68
N THR A 98 17.03 5.59 12.15
CA THR A 98 18.14 6.38 11.57
C THR A 98 18.55 5.83 10.22
N ILE A 99 19.01 6.70 9.33
CA ILE A 99 19.61 6.29 8.07
C ILE A 99 21.09 6.59 8.15
N THR A 100 21.89 5.59 7.84
CA THR A 100 23.33 5.72 7.67
C THR A 100 23.66 5.57 6.20
N PHE A 101 24.48 6.45 5.65
CA PHE A 101 25.08 6.22 4.34
C PHE A 101 26.59 6.27 4.42
N ALA A 102 27.24 5.29 3.79
CA ALA A 102 28.67 5.08 3.81
C ALA A 102 29.24 5.27 2.40
N GLU A 103 30.08 6.28 2.27
CA GLU A 103 30.75 6.62 1.02
C GLU A 103 32.15 6.01 1.00
N PRO A 104 32.61 5.44 -0.13
CA PRO A 104 33.97 4.92 -0.23
C PRO A 104 35.01 6.00 0.10
N GLY A 105 35.83 5.74 1.13
CA GLY A 105 36.90 6.64 1.56
C GLY A 105 36.47 7.77 2.50
N ARG A 106 35.24 7.77 3.01
CA ARG A 106 34.75 8.72 4.02
C ARG A 106 34.17 7.97 5.23
N ALA A 107 34.10 8.65 6.37
CA ALA A 107 33.41 8.13 7.53
C ALA A 107 31.89 8.04 7.23
N PRO A 108 31.21 6.97 7.66
CA PRO A 108 29.76 6.89 7.56
C PRO A 108 29.09 8.08 8.25
N GLN A 109 28.04 8.61 7.65
CA GLN A 109 27.23 9.67 8.23
C GLN A 109 25.82 9.14 8.49
N SER A 110 25.25 9.51 9.64
CA SER A 110 23.92 9.09 10.05
C SER A 110 23.05 10.29 10.37
N PHE A 111 21.75 10.18 10.13
CA PHE A 111 20.76 11.19 10.48
C PHE A 111 19.45 10.50 10.90
N ALA A 112 18.66 11.18 11.74
CA ALA A 112 17.34 10.71 12.14
C ALA A 112 16.36 10.82 10.97
N VAL A 113 15.45 9.84 10.88
CA VAL A 113 14.41 9.81 9.86
C VAL A 113 13.39 10.93 10.12
N GLU A 114 13.14 11.77 9.13
CA GLU A 114 12.17 12.87 9.21
C GLU A 114 11.44 13.08 7.87
N HIS A 115 10.39 13.90 7.89
CA HIS A 115 9.62 14.34 6.72
C HIS A 115 10.42 15.32 5.83
N ALA A 116 11.57 14.88 5.34
CA ALA A 116 12.37 15.59 4.37
C ALA A 116 12.76 14.63 3.26
N GLY A 117 12.38 14.96 2.03
CA GLY A 117 12.65 14.11 0.87
C GLY A 117 12.37 14.80 -0.45
N LEU A 118 12.30 13.99 -1.51
CA LEU A 118 12.30 14.49 -2.89
C LEU A 118 10.87 14.69 -3.39
N ALA A 119 10.67 15.70 -4.25
CA ALA A 119 9.48 15.77 -5.09
C ALA A 119 9.70 14.92 -6.36
N TYR A 120 8.63 14.61 -7.11
CA TYR A 120 8.71 13.77 -8.31
C TYR A 120 9.80 14.15 -9.33
N PRO A 121 10.03 15.45 -9.66
CA PRO A 121 11.09 15.81 -10.59
C PRO A 121 12.49 15.43 -10.08
N ASP A 122 12.72 15.52 -8.78
CA ASP A 122 13.99 15.18 -8.14
C ASP A 122 14.13 13.68 -7.92
N TRP A 123 13.04 12.97 -7.62
CA TRP A 123 13.00 11.51 -7.67
C TRP A 123 13.43 11.01 -9.04
N LEU A 124 12.92 11.58 -10.13
CA LEU A 124 13.26 11.17 -11.50
C LEU A 124 14.76 11.33 -11.77
N LYS A 125 15.34 12.44 -11.32
CA LYS A 125 16.79 12.69 -11.42
C LYS A 125 17.57 11.65 -10.60
N GLY A 126 17.18 11.40 -9.35
CA GLY A 126 17.81 10.41 -8.48
C GLY A 126 17.73 8.99 -9.04
N PHE A 127 16.56 8.59 -9.53
CA PHE A 127 16.34 7.30 -10.18
C PHE A 127 17.22 7.14 -11.42
N THR A 128 17.33 8.20 -12.22
CA THR A 128 18.18 8.20 -13.40
C THR A 128 19.67 8.12 -13.04
N LEU A 129 20.12 8.82 -11.98
CA LEU A 129 21.49 8.67 -11.47
C LEU A 129 21.78 7.22 -11.10
N ALA A 130 20.84 6.57 -10.40
CA ALA A 130 20.96 5.16 -10.02
C ALA A 130 21.09 4.24 -11.26
N LEU A 131 20.36 4.51 -12.34
CA LEU A 131 20.52 3.80 -13.63
C LEU A 131 21.93 4.01 -14.22
N ILE A 132 22.40 5.26 -14.28
CA ILE A 132 23.71 5.60 -14.86
C ILE A 132 24.84 4.86 -14.13
N VAL A 133 24.80 4.84 -12.79
CA VAL A 133 25.82 4.16 -11.99
C VAL A 133 25.54 2.67 -11.75
N ARG A 134 24.44 2.13 -12.29
CA ARG A 134 23.94 0.76 -12.02
C ARG A 134 23.89 0.42 -10.53
N ASP A 135 23.35 1.34 -9.73
CA ASP A 135 23.14 1.12 -8.30
C ASP A 135 21.86 0.30 -8.10
N GLY A 136 22.00 -1.04 -8.14
CA GLY A 136 20.90 -1.97 -7.95
C GLY A 136 20.10 -1.75 -6.65
N PRO A 137 20.77 -1.60 -5.48
CA PRO A 137 20.12 -1.21 -4.23
C PRO A 137 19.24 0.06 -4.35
N ALA A 138 19.77 1.15 -4.92
CA ALA A 138 19.01 2.38 -5.10
C ALA A 138 17.84 2.20 -6.08
N ILE A 139 18.04 1.50 -7.21
CA ILE A 139 16.99 1.21 -8.19
C ILE A 139 15.84 0.43 -7.52
N ASN A 140 16.16 -0.64 -6.78
CA ASN A 140 15.18 -1.49 -6.11
C ASN A 140 14.36 -0.72 -5.06
N THR A 141 14.99 0.21 -4.35
CA THR A 141 14.28 1.06 -3.39
C THR A 141 13.36 2.05 -4.10
N LEU A 142 13.94 2.85 -5.00
CA LEU A 142 13.26 3.97 -5.65
C LEU A 142 12.10 3.53 -6.55
N ALA A 143 12.19 2.36 -7.17
CA ALA A 143 11.19 1.84 -8.12
C ALA A 143 9.87 1.37 -7.47
N THR A 144 9.79 1.29 -6.14
CA THR A 144 8.56 0.84 -5.47
C THR A 144 7.46 1.90 -5.51
N VAL A 145 6.20 1.47 -5.63
CA VAL A 145 5.02 2.36 -5.61
C VAL A 145 5.03 3.26 -4.36
N SER A 146 5.29 2.69 -3.18
CA SER A 146 5.35 3.45 -1.93
C SER A 146 6.47 4.51 -1.91
N SER A 147 7.56 4.30 -2.65
CA SER A 147 8.66 5.27 -2.76
C SER A 147 8.33 6.40 -3.74
N ILE A 148 7.47 6.15 -4.71
CA ILE A 148 6.95 7.16 -5.62
C ILE A 148 5.86 7.99 -4.91
N GLU A 149 4.94 7.34 -4.19
CA GLU A 149 3.83 8.01 -3.50
C GLU A 149 4.30 9.04 -2.46
N VAL A 150 5.40 8.78 -1.76
CA VAL A 150 5.93 9.72 -0.77
C VAL A 150 6.42 11.02 -1.42
N CYS A 151 6.70 11.03 -2.73
CA CYS A 151 7.07 12.24 -3.47
C CYS A 151 5.89 13.20 -3.71
N SER A 152 4.67 12.82 -3.29
CA SER A 152 3.46 13.59 -3.49
C SER A 152 3.53 14.99 -2.86
N ARG A 153 2.85 15.93 -3.52
CA ARG A 153 2.67 17.31 -3.06
C ARG A 153 1.20 17.69 -3.24
N PRO A 154 0.71 18.71 -2.53
CA PRO A 154 -0.65 19.21 -2.74
C PRO A 154 -0.89 19.55 -4.22
N PRO A 155 -2.10 19.28 -4.78
CA PRO A 155 -2.39 19.42 -6.21
C PRO A 155 -2.12 20.81 -6.79
N GLU A 156 -2.11 21.86 -5.97
CA GLU A 156 -1.78 23.23 -6.37
C GLU A 156 -0.28 23.45 -6.66
N PHE A 157 0.59 22.51 -6.26
CA PHE A 157 2.04 22.59 -6.45
C PHE A 157 2.58 21.55 -7.44
N ILE A 158 1.77 20.56 -7.84
CA ILE A 158 2.24 19.48 -8.71
C ILE A 158 1.12 18.94 -9.61
N ASP A 159 1.44 18.74 -10.89
CA ASP A 159 0.49 18.12 -11.82
C ASP A 159 0.29 16.62 -11.55
N ALA A 160 -0.93 16.15 -11.80
CA ALA A 160 -1.32 14.75 -11.61
C ALA A 160 -0.58 13.74 -12.52
N PHE A 161 0.12 14.19 -13.58
CA PHE A 161 0.88 13.28 -14.44
C PHE A 161 2.15 12.75 -13.77
N TRP A 162 2.71 13.47 -12.80
CA TRP A 162 4.00 13.14 -12.18
C TRP A 162 4.07 11.75 -11.53
N PRO A 163 3.13 11.33 -10.66
CA PRO A 163 3.15 9.97 -10.12
C PRO A 163 3.10 8.91 -11.23
N LEU A 164 2.23 9.08 -12.23
CA LEU A 164 2.09 8.14 -13.34
C LEU A 164 3.36 8.08 -14.20
N TYR A 165 4.00 9.22 -14.43
CA TYR A 165 5.25 9.33 -15.19
C TYR A 165 6.42 8.67 -14.46
N CYS A 166 6.53 8.85 -13.14
CA CYS A 166 7.53 8.18 -12.33
C CYS A 166 7.29 6.66 -12.28
N SER A 167 6.03 6.23 -12.14
CA SER A 167 5.64 4.83 -12.21
C SER A 167 5.95 4.21 -13.58
N ALA A 168 5.77 4.94 -14.68
CA ALA A 168 6.15 4.47 -16.01
C ALA A 168 7.67 4.26 -16.12
N PHE A 169 8.48 5.19 -15.58
CA PHE A 169 9.93 5.03 -15.49
C PHE A 169 10.33 3.78 -14.70
N ALA A 170 9.76 3.61 -13.50
CA ALA A 170 10.02 2.46 -12.65
C ALA A 170 9.62 1.16 -13.34
N ALA A 171 8.39 1.09 -13.88
CA ALA A 171 7.86 -0.09 -14.55
C ALA A 171 8.71 -0.50 -15.76
N VAL A 172 9.14 0.43 -16.62
CA VAL A 172 10.02 0.08 -17.74
C VAL A 172 11.34 -0.53 -17.28
N VAL A 173 11.84 -0.17 -16.09
CA VAL A 173 13.09 -0.72 -15.53
C VAL A 173 12.86 -2.09 -14.88
N VAL A 174 11.86 -2.21 -13.99
CA VAL A 174 11.68 -3.40 -13.15
C VAL A 174 10.67 -4.42 -13.67
N GLU A 175 9.67 -3.98 -14.44
CA GLU A 175 8.58 -4.82 -14.94
C GLU A 175 8.12 -4.37 -16.35
N PRO A 176 8.96 -4.52 -17.39
CA PRO A 176 8.70 -3.95 -18.73
C PRO A 176 7.37 -4.41 -19.34
N GLU A 177 6.95 -5.64 -19.07
CA GLU A 177 5.71 -6.23 -19.59
C GLU A 177 4.45 -5.53 -19.05
N ALA A 178 4.52 -4.96 -17.84
CA ALA A 178 3.43 -4.22 -17.22
C ALA A 178 3.49 -2.70 -17.48
N ALA A 179 4.52 -2.20 -18.17
CA ALA A 179 4.78 -0.78 -18.30
C ALA A 179 3.80 -0.04 -19.24
N SER A 180 3.18 -0.74 -20.19
CA SER A 180 2.29 -0.14 -21.20
C SER A 180 1.15 0.68 -20.60
N ARG A 181 0.49 0.15 -19.57
CA ARG A 181 -0.60 0.85 -18.87
C ARG A 181 -0.13 2.15 -18.22
N TRP A 182 1.04 2.13 -17.57
CA TRP A 182 1.60 3.32 -16.92
C TRP A 182 1.98 4.39 -17.95
N LEU A 183 2.53 3.98 -19.09
CA LEU A 183 2.88 4.89 -20.19
C LEU A 183 1.64 5.58 -20.76
N ASP A 184 0.57 4.83 -21.01
CA ASP A 184 -0.70 5.37 -21.50
C ASP A 184 -1.36 6.32 -20.50
N ASP A 185 -1.38 5.93 -19.21
CA ASP A 185 -1.93 6.76 -18.14
C ASP A 185 -1.15 8.07 -17.97
N ALA A 186 0.19 8.00 -17.98
CA ALA A 186 1.04 9.19 -17.94
C ALA A 186 0.83 10.11 -19.15
N ALA A 187 0.75 9.54 -20.36
CA ALA A 187 0.53 10.30 -21.59
C ALA A 187 -0.84 11.02 -21.58
N ARG A 188 -1.90 10.35 -21.10
CA ARG A 188 -3.23 10.96 -20.93
C ARG A 188 -3.21 12.07 -19.88
N ALA A 189 -2.61 11.83 -18.72
CA ALA A 189 -2.53 12.83 -17.66
C ALA A 189 -1.74 14.09 -18.10
N MET A 190 -0.69 13.94 -18.91
CA MET A 190 0.06 15.07 -19.48
C MET A 190 -0.77 15.96 -20.42
N GLN A 191 -1.93 15.52 -20.91
CA GLN A 191 -2.83 16.37 -21.71
C GLN A 191 -3.60 17.37 -20.86
N HIS A 192 -3.72 17.10 -19.55
CA HIS A 192 -4.45 17.90 -18.58
C HIS A 192 -3.52 18.61 -17.59
N ALA A 193 -2.21 18.64 -17.87
CA ALA A 193 -1.24 19.38 -17.07
C ALA A 193 -1.51 20.90 -17.15
N HIS A 194 -1.42 21.56 -16.00
CA HIS A 194 -1.72 22.98 -15.82
C HIS A 194 -0.58 23.74 -15.14
N ILE A 195 0.31 23.07 -14.40
CA ILE A 195 1.47 23.68 -13.73
C ILE A 195 2.70 23.64 -14.65
N ALA A 196 3.01 22.49 -15.24
CA ALA A 196 4.14 22.32 -16.12
C ALA A 196 3.98 23.10 -17.43
N GLU A 197 5.06 23.78 -17.85
CA GLU A 197 5.06 24.55 -19.10
C GLU A 197 4.80 23.62 -20.31
N PRO A 198 3.88 23.99 -21.23
CA PRO A 198 3.60 23.17 -22.42
C PRO A 198 4.85 22.86 -23.27
N THR A 199 5.79 23.80 -23.39
CA THR A 199 7.05 23.60 -24.12
C THR A 199 7.92 22.54 -23.46
N LEU A 200 8.04 22.56 -22.13
CA LEU A 200 8.77 21.56 -21.35
C LEU A 200 8.15 20.17 -21.52
N LEU A 201 6.83 20.06 -21.44
CA LEU A 201 6.14 18.80 -21.65
C LEU A 201 6.39 18.23 -23.06
N ASN A 202 6.27 19.08 -24.09
CA ASN A 202 6.37 18.65 -25.48
C ASN A 202 7.80 18.35 -25.93
N LEU A 203 8.80 19.08 -25.43
CA LEU A 203 10.19 18.93 -25.87
C LEU A 203 11.07 18.11 -24.93
N VAL A 204 10.62 17.87 -23.68
CA VAL A 204 11.40 17.08 -22.71
C VAL A 204 10.64 15.81 -22.30
N HIS A 205 9.45 15.93 -21.72
CA HIS A 205 8.81 14.77 -21.09
C HIS A 205 8.14 13.79 -22.07
N ARG A 206 7.45 14.28 -23.11
CA ARG A 206 6.80 13.42 -24.12
C ARG A 206 7.78 12.64 -24.99
N PRO A 207 8.89 13.21 -25.47
CA PRO A 207 9.91 12.42 -26.19
C PRO A 207 10.50 11.30 -25.32
N ILE A 208 10.69 11.56 -24.03
CA ILE A 208 11.13 10.54 -23.06
C ILE A 208 10.08 9.43 -22.89
N LEU A 209 8.77 9.75 -22.85
CA LEU A 209 7.72 8.71 -22.86
C LEU A 209 7.79 7.82 -24.10
N GLY A 210 8.05 8.40 -25.27
CA GLY A 210 8.25 7.63 -26.51
C GLY A 210 9.47 6.69 -26.41
N LEU A 211 10.57 7.17 -25.84
CA LEU A 211 11.76 6.36 -25.60
C LEU A 211 11.51 5.22 -24.60
N LEU A 212 10.78 5.49 -23.51
CA LEU A 212 10.38 4.48 -22.55
C LEU A 212 9.51 3.38 -23.19
N ALA A 213 8.56 3.75 -24.04
CA ALA A 213 7.74 2.79 -24.79
C ALA A 213 8.59 1.89 -25.70
N ALA A 214 9.51 2.49 -26.47
CA ALA A 214 10.41 1.73 -27.34
C ALA A 214 11.33 0.78 -26.55
N LEU A 215 11.76 1.17 -25.34
CA LEU A 215 12.55 0.34 -24.44
C LEU A 215 11.76 -0.81 -23.82
N ALA A 216 10.48 -0.59 -23.48
CA ALA A 216 9.60 -1.63 -22.97
C ALA A 216 9.35 -2.72 -24.03
N GLU A 217 9.23 -2.32 -25.29
CA GLU A 217 9.03 -3.23 -26.43
C GLU A 217 10.31 -3.99 -26.84
N GLY A 218 11.49 -3.54 -26.42
CA GLY A 218 12.77 -4.13 -26.81
C GLY A 218 13.11 -3.99 -28.31
N ASN A 219 12.43 -3.08 -29.03
CA ASN A 219 12.63 -2.89 -30.46
C ASN A 219 13.82 -1.95 -30.72
N SER A 220 14.92 -2.50 -31.25
CA SER A 220 16.15 -1.75 -31.50
C SER A 220 15.98 -0.55 -32.43
N LEU A 221 15.21 -0.69 -33.51
CA LEU A 221 14.99 0.40 -34.48
C LEU A 221 14.14 1.51 -33.86
N ALA A 222 13.06 1.14 -33.17
CA ALA A 222 12.20 2.10 -32.48
C ALA A 222 12.97 2.84 -31.37
N TYR A 223 13.82 2.13 -30.62
CA TYR A 223 14.68 2.72 -29.59
C TYR A 223 15.63 3.77 -30.17
N GLN A 224 16.37 3.44 -31.24
CA GLN A 224 17.33 4.37 -31.83
C GLN A 224 16.63 5.62 -32.38
N GLN A 225 15.49 5.45 -33.05
CA GLN A 225 14.71 6.57 -33.56
C GLN A 225 14.17 7.45 -32.41
N ALA A 226 13.57 6.84 -31.39
CA ALA A 226 13.03 7.58 -30.24
C ALA A 226 14.14 8.31 -29.45
N LEU A 227 15.32 7.71 -29.32
CA LEU A 227 16.47 8.35 -28.69
C LEU A 227 16.92 9.59 -29.48
N MET A 228 17.04 9.46 -30.80
CA MET A 228 17.43 10.57 -31.67
C MET A 228 16.42 11.73 -31.61
N ASP A 229 15.13 11.39 -31.66
CA ASP A 229 14.04 12.38 -31.55
C ASP A 229 14.08 13.09 -30.19
N ALA A 230 14.32 12.35 -29.10
CA ALA A 230 14.44 12.91 -27.76
C ALA A 230 15.68 13.80 -27.61
N LEU A 231 16.82 13.46 -28.21
CA LEU A 231 18.02 14.28 -28.21
C LEU A 231 17.82 15.59 -28.96
N HIS A 232 17.22 15.54 -30.15
CA HIS A 232 16.90 16.76 -30.89
C HIS A 232 15.89 17.63 -30.16
N ALA A 233 14.90 17.04 -29.50
CA ALA A 233 13.93 17.78 -28.70
C ALA A 233 14.59 18.45 -27.47
N HIS A 234 15.46 17.72 -26.77
CA HIS A 234 16.27 18.24 -25.67
C HIS A 234 17.15 19.42 -26.15
N GLN A 235 17.87 19.24 -27.25
CA GLN A 235 18.71 20.28 -27.84
C GLN A 235 17.88 21.53 -28.19
N ARG A 236 16.71 21.37 -28.81
CA ARG A 236 15.80 22.49 -29.14
C ARG A 236 15.33 23.25 -27.91
N TYR A 237 14.97 22.55 -26.84
CA TYR A 237 14.53 23.18 -25.59
C TYR A 237 15.64 24.02 -24.96
N TYR A 238 16.83 23.44 -24.77
CA TYR A 238 17.93 24.11 -24.07
C TYR A 238 18.71 25.11 -24.93
N SER A 239 18.56 25.07 -26.26
CA SER A 239 19.11 26.12 -27.14
C SER A 239 18.37 27.46 -27.01
N HIS A 240 17.21 27.49 -26.35
CA HIS A 240 16.47 28.74 -26.15
C HIS A 240 17.26 29.69 -25.22
N PRO A 241 17.35 31.00 -25.51
CA PRO A 241 18.16 31.92 -24.71
C PRO A 241 17.84 31.96 -23.22
N SER A 242 16.56 31.76 -22.84
CA SER A 242 16.16 31.69 -21.43
C SER A 242 16.66 30.44 -20.69
N GLN A 243 17.10 29.42 -21.43
CA GLN A 243 17.60 28.16 -20.91
C GLN A 243 19.13 28.07 -20.91
N LYS A 244 19.83 29.08 -21.44
CA LYS A 244 21.29 29.08 -21.66
C LYS A 244 22.14 28.78 -20.41
N ARG A 245 21.65 29.15 -19.22
CA ARG A 245 22.28 28.84 -17.91
C ARG A 245 21.55 27.77 -17.10
N ASN A 246 20.69 26.98 -17.73
CA ASN A 246 20.00 25.89 -17.06
C ASN A 246 20.88 24.64 -17.03
N TRP A 247 21.40 24.30 -15.86
CA TRP A 247 22.28 23.14 -15.66
C TRP A 247 21.63 21.80 -16.06
N ASN A 248 20.30 21.70 -16.09
CA ASN A 248 19.59 20.49 -16.56
C ASN A 248 19.80 20.22 -18.06
N GLY A 249 20.30 21.20 -18.82
CA GLY A 249 20.62 21.05 -20.24
C GLY A 249 22.04 20.54 -20.50
N LEU A 250 22.93 20.53 -19.51
CA LEU A 250 24.35 20.20 -19.76
C LEU A 250 24.54 18.72 -20.14
N LEU A 251 23.68 17.87 -19.57
CA LEU A 251 23.58 16.44 -19.84
C LEU A 251 22.10 16.10 -20.00
N ALA A 252 21.74 15.28 -20.98
CA ALA A 252 20.37 14.78 -21.11
C ALA A 252 20.14 13.63 -20.12
N LEU A 253 20.18 13.93 -18.82
CA LEU A 253 20.31 12.94 -17.75
C LEU A 253 19.35 11.74 -17.92
N PRO A 254 18.02 11.91 -18.10
CA PRO A 254 17.11 10.78 -18.34
C PRO A 254 17.49 9.92 -19.55
N LEU A 255 17.96 10.55 -20.64
CA LEU A 255 18.38 9.83 -21.85
C LEU A 255 19.67 9.04 -21.61
N VAL A 256 20.59 9.55 -20.77
CA VAL A 256 21.81 8.79 -20.39
C VAL A 256 21.42 7.55 -19.61
N GLY A 257 20.58 7.68 -18.58
CA GLY A 257 20.15 6.53 -17.76
C GLY A 257 19.37 5.48 -18.56
N LEU A 258 18.46 5.92 -19.43
CA LEU A 258 17.70 5.04 -20.31
C LEU A 258 18.57 4.39 -21.40
N SER A 259 19.60 5.08 -21.89
CA SER A 259 20.57 4.49 -22.82
C SER A 259 21.50 3.49 -22.14
N ALA A 260 21.89 3.75 -20.89
CA ALA A 260 22.62 2.79 -20.08
C ALA A 260 21.79 1.50 -19.87
N LEU A 261 20.51 1.64 -19.53
CA LEU A 261 19.58 0.51 -19.46
C LEU A 261 19.46 -0.25 -20.79
N ALA A 262 19.40 0.46 -21.92
CA ALA A 262 19.33 -0.13 -23.25
C ALA A 262 20.56 -1.01 -23.55
N VAL A 263 21.76 -0.48 -23.26
CA VAL A 263 23.03 -1.20 -23.41
C VAL A 263 23.07 -2.42 -22.48
N ASP A 264 22.66 -2.25 -21.22
CA ASP A 264 22.62 -3.35 -20.25
C ASP A 264 21.61 -4.45 -20.67
N ARG A 265 20.59 -4.12 -21.48
CA ARG A 265 19.64 -5.06 -22.12
C ARG A 265 20.11 -5.61 -23.48
N GLY A 266 21.30 -5.24 -23.93
CA GLY A 266 21.88 -5.71 -25.20
C GLY A 266 21.30 -5.03 -26.46
N LEU A 267 20.62 -3.89 -26.33
CA LEU A 267 20.18 -3.12 -27.48
C LEU A 267 21.37 -2.38 -28.12
N PRO A 268 21.44 -2.33 -29.47
CA PRO A 268 22.52 -1.64 -30.16
C PRO A 268 22.43 -0.12 -29.93
N HIS A 269 23.57 0.48 -29.60
CA HIS A 269 23.69 1.91 -29.32
C HIS A 269 24.75 2.56 -30.22
N ASP A 270 24.29 3.11 -31.35
CA ASP A 270 25.13 3.73 -32.39
C ASP A 270 24.99 5.27 -32.45
N VAL A 271 24.39 5.87 -31.41
CA VAL A 271 24.17 7.31 -31.33
C VAL A 271 25.34 8.00 -30.64
N THR A 272 25.83 9.09 -31.21
CA THR A 272 26.87 9.92 -30.59
C THR A 272 26.29 11.28 -30.22
N SER A 273 26.50 11.74 -29.00
CA SER A 273 26.05 13.08 -28.59
C SER A 273 26.85 13.59 -27.40
N ASP A 274 27.13 14.90 -27.38
CA ASP A 274 27.71 15.57 -26.21
C ASP A 274 26.80 15.52 -24.98
N TYR A 275 25.49 15.26 -25.16
CA TYR A 275 24.54 15.04 -24.08
C TYR A 275 24.53 13.60 -23.53
N LEU A 276 25.21 12.66 -24.23
CA LEU A 276 25.29 11.23 -23.92
C LEU A 276 26.75 10.76 -23.93
N PRO A 277 27.56 11.12 -22.92
CA PRO A 277 28.93 10.64 -22.82
C PRO A 277 29.00 9.11 -22.86
N ALA A 278 29.80 8.57 -23.78
CA ALA A 278 29.87 7.14 -24.04
C ALA A 278 30.23 6.34 -22.78
N ASP A 279 31.17 6.84 -21.97
CA ASP A 279 31.60 6.18 -20.73
C ASP A 279 30.43 5.98 -19.77
N LEU A 280 29.54 6.98 -19.63
CA LEU A 280 28.37 6.90 -18.76
C LEU A 280 27.34 5.90 -19.29
N VAL A 281 27.07 5.95 -20.59
CA VAL A 281 26.14 5.02 -21.25
C VAL A 281 26.64 3.59 -21.15
N ARG A 282 27.93 3.33 -21.39
CA ARG A 282 28.51 1.97 -21.34
C ARG A 282 28.89 1.50 -19.94
N GLY A 283 28.92 2.40 -18.96
CA GLY A 283 29.34 2.06 -17.59
C GLY A 283 30.86 1.92 -17.43
N GLU A 284 31.64 2.45 -18.36
CA GLU A 284 33.10 2.37 -18.43
C GLU A 284 33.78 3.45 -17.55
N PHE A 285 33.33 3.58 -16.31
CA PHE A 285 33.85 4.57 -15.36
C PHE A 285 33.83 4.07 -13.90
N PRO A 286 34.65 4.65 -13.00
CA PRO A 286 34.61 4.33 -11.58
C PRO A 286 33.27 4.71 -10.95
N ARG A 287 32.66 3.77 -10.23
CA ARG A 287 31.34 3.93 -9.59
C ARG A 287 31.47 3.67 -8.09
N PRO A 288 31.97 4.63 -7.29
CA PRO A 288 32.07 4.48 -5.84
C PRO A 288 30.67 4.55 -5.22
N LEU A 289 29.91 3.46 -5.30
CA LEU A 289 28.54 3.39 -4.82
C LEU A 289 28.48 3.68 -3.31
N THR A 290 27.43 4.38 -2.92
CA THR A 290 27.16 4.71 -1.51
C THR A 290 26.28 3.61 -0.92
N GLU A 291 26.74 2.96 0.14
CA GLU A 291 25.89 2.03 0.87
C GLU A 291 24.91 2.83 1.72
N VAL A 292 23.62 2.50 1.69
CA VAL A 292 22.58 3.14 2.49
C VAL A 292 21.93 2.07 3.36
N ILE A 293 21.93 2.30 4.67
CA ILE A 293 21.44 1.36 5.69
C ILE A 293 20.38 2.08 6.52
N TYR A 294 19.18 1.53 6.55
CA TYR A 294 18.13 1.99 7.45
C TYR A 294 18.17 1.17 8.75
N SER A 295 18.36 1.83 9.89
CA SER A 295 18.36 1.19 11.21
C SER A 295 17.09 1.55 11.93
N TYR A 296 16.24 0.56 12.17
CA TYR A 296 15.04 0.72 12.99
C TYR A 296 15.44 1.17 14.41
N ALA A 297 14.63 2.03 15.03
CA ALA A 297 14.79 2.32 16.46
C ALA A 297 14.70 1.01 17.27
N PRO A 298 15.51 0.81 18.31
CA PRO A 298 15.46 -0.40 19.14
C PRO A 298 14.05 -0.65 19.68
N MET A 299 13.63 -1.91 19.68
CA MET A 299 12.29 -2.33 20.10
C MET A 299 12.35 -3.45 21.12
N ARG A 300 11.26 -3.67 21.83
CA ARG A 300 11.04 -4.80 22.73
C ARG A 300 10.02 -5.75 22.14
N ALA A 301 10.34 -7.04 22.18
CA ALA A 301 9.43 -8.10 21.85
C ALA A 301 8.77 -8.59 23.15
N GLY A 302 7.45 -8.74 23.14
CA GLY A 302 6.70 -9.44 24.18
C GLY A 302 6.77 -10.96 24.05
N THR A 303 7.08 -11.49 22.86
CA THR A 303 7.35 -12.91 22.63
C THR A 303 8.56 -13.11 21.70
N GLY A 304 9.06 -14.35 21.60
CA GLY A 304 10.17 -14.67 20.70
C GLY A 304 9.79 -14.61 19.20
N GLU A 305 8.51 -14.73 18.88
CA GLU A 305 7.97 -14.71 17.51
C GLU A 305 7.69 -13.29 17.00
N GLU A 306 7.46 -12.34 17.90
CA GLU A 306 7.06 -10.97 17.56
C GLU A 306 8.04 -10.23 16.63
N PRO A 307 9.38 -10.39 16.71
CA PRO A 307 10.28 -9.81 15.72
C PRO A 307 9.98 -10.30 14.30
N GLY A 308 9.61 -11.58 14.16
CA GLY A 308 9.20 -12.16 12.89
C GLY A 308 7.91 -11.53 12.36
N TRP A 309 6.93 -11.33 13.24
CA TRP A 309 5.65 -10.69 12.92
C TRP A 309 5.83 -9.21 12.55
N PHE A 310 6.70 -8.48 13.24
CA PHE A 310 7.05 -7.11 12.90
C PHE A 310 7.61 -7.03 11.48
N LEU A 311 8.56 -7.89 11.15
CA LEU A 311 9.14 -7.88 9.80
C LEU A 311 8.13 -8.38 8.73
N ASP A 312 7.15 -9.21 9.11
CA ASP A 312 6.05 -9.61 8.23
C ASP A 312 5.13 -8.39 7.95
N LEU A 313 4.84 -7.57 8.97
CA LEU A 313 4.09 -6.30 8.82
C LEU A 313 4.81 -5.30 7.90
N GLU A 314 6.13 -5.23 8.00
CA GLU A 314 6.97 -4.39 7.15
C GLU A 314 7.08 -4.91 5.70
N GLY A 315 6.47 -6.07 5.40
CA GLY A 315 6.47 -6.67 4.07
C GLY A 315 7.82 -7.27 3.65
N ILE A 316 8.72 -7.51 4.61
CA ILE A 316 10.06 -8.03 4.34
C ILE A 316 9.96 -9.55 4.17
N PRO A 317 10.33 -10.18 3.04
CA PRO A 317 10.20 -11.62 2.91
C PRO A 317 11.11 -12.38 3.89
N ARG A 318 10.66 -13.53 4.41
CA ARG A 318 11.44 -14.32 5.39
C ARG A 318 12.79 -14.78 4.85
N ALA A 319 12.92 -15.00 3.54
CA ALA A 319 14.17 -15.36 2.87
C ALA A 319 15.22 -14.24 2.88
N ASN A 320 14.81 -13.00 3.14
CA ASN A 320 15.68 -11.81 3.15
C ASN A 320 16.13 -11.42 4.56
N ARG A 321 15.82 -12.23 5.57
CA ARG A 321 16.08 -11.94 6.98
C ARG A 321 17.15 -12.91 7.50
N GLU A 322 18.32 -12.38 7.82
CA GLU A 322 19.29 -13.09 8.63
C GLU A 322 19.24 -12.52 10.05
N HIS A 323 19.40 -13.36 11.07
CA HIS A 323 19.46 -12.85 12.44
C HIS A 323 20.42 -13.64 13.30
N VAL A 324 20.92 -12.95 14.31
CA VAL A 324 21.72 -13.51 15.40
C VAL A 324 21.11 -13.12 16.73
N ILE A 325 21.20 -14.01 17.70
CA ILE A 325 20.87 -13.72 19.08
C ILE A 325 22.16 -13.34 19.80
N VAL A 326 22.17 -12.16 20.40
CA VAL A 326 23.33 -11.59 21.10
C VAL A 326 22.94 -11.32 22.54
N GLU A 327 23.77 -11.75 23.49
CA GLU A 327 23.64 -11.34 24.88
C GLU A 327 24.48 -10.08 25.09
N GLN A 328 23.85 -8.98 25.48
CA GLN A 328 24.51 -7.70 25.71
C GLN A 328 23.89 -7.03 26.94
N ASP A 329 24.73 -6.56 27.87
CA ASP A 329 24.29 -5.87 29.09
C ASP A 329 23.22 -6.65 29.88
N ASN A 330 23.36 -7.99 29.94
CA ASN A 330 22.41 -8.93 30.57
C ASN A 330 21.00 -8.90 29.93
N ARG A 331 20.90 -8.51 28.66
CA ARG A 331 19.70 -8.54 27.83
C ARG A 331 19.94 -9.45 26.63
N LEU A 332 18.90 -10.17 26.21
CA LEU A 332 18.93 -11.00 25.01
C LEU A 332 18.40 -10.18 23.84
N LEU A 333 19.23 -9.90 22.84
CA LEU A 333 18.88 -9.13 21.66
C LEU A 333 18.80 -10.03 20.43
N ALA A 334 17.68 -9.99 19.71
CA ALA A 334 17.60 -10.49 18.34
C ALA A 334 17.96 -9.36 17.38
N ARG A 335 19.10 -9.49 16.70
CA ARG A 335 19.56 -8.53 15.69
C ARG A 335 19.34 -9.12 14.30
N TYR A 336 18.51 -8.44 13.51
CA TYR A 336 18.21 -8.79 12.13
C TYR A 336 19.05 -7.94 11.17
N ASP A 337 19.72 -8.60 10.23
CA ASP A 337 20.30 -8.00 9.02
C ASP A 337 19.35 -8.35 7.85
N ILE A 338 18.74 -7.32 7.28
CA ILE A 338 17.75 -7.43 6.22
C ILE A 338 18.41 -6.97 4.92
N ARG A 339 18.48 -7.85 3.93
CA ARG A 339 19.13 -7.55 2.64
C ARG A 339 18.21 -7.84 1.46
N ASN A 340 18.24 -6.94 0.48
CA ASN A 340 17.51 -7.05 -0.78
C ASN A 340 15.99 -7.24 -0.60
N ALA A 341 15.40 -6.65 0.44
CA ALA A 341 13.96 -6.65 0.59
C ALA A 341 13.32 -5.63 -0.38
N PRO A 342 12.09 -5.87 -0.87
CA PRO A 342 11.42 -4.94 -1.77
C PRO A 342 11.29 -3.54 -1.16
N GLY A 343 11.88 -2.53 -1.83
CA GLY A 343 11.86 -1.16 -1.33
C GLY A 343 12.82 -0.88 -0.16
N LEU A 344 13.58 -1.87 0.30
CA LEU A 344 14.48 -1.76 1.45
C LEU A 344 15.72 -2.65 1.21
N SER A 345 16.72 -2.06 0.57
CA SER A 345 17.91 -2.81 0.11
C SER A 345 18.80 -3.32 1.25
N HIS A 346 18.98 -2.53 2.32
CA HIS A 346 19.71 -2.94 3.52
C HIS A 346 19.09 -2.26 4.75
N ALA A 347 18.71 -3.06 5.73
CA ALA A 347 18.22 -2.55 7.00
C ALA A 347 18.67 -3.41 8.19
N ILE A 348 18.71 -2.78 9.36
CA ILE A 348 19.04 -3.41 10.63
C ILE A 348 17.88 -3.19 11.60
N ALA A 349 17.40 -4.25 12.23
CA ALA A 349 16.39 -4.17 13.29
C ALA A 349 16.86 -4.94 14.53
N GLU A 350 16.80 -4.30 15.69
CA GLU A 350 17.20 -4.90 16.97
C GLU A 350 16.00 -4.98 17.91
N PHE A 351 15.78 -6.18 18.45
CA PHE A 351 14.68 -6.48 19.36
C PHE A 351 15.22 -7.04 20.66
N GLU A 352 14.91 -6.40 21.78
CA GLU A 352 15.05 -7.02 23.09
C GLU A 352 14.01 -8.13 23.25
N LEU A 353 14.46 -9.36 23.47
CA LEU A 353 13.62 -10.52 23.71
C LEU A 353 13.24 -10.62 25.20
N PRO A 354 12.08 -11.23 25.53
CA PRO A 354 11.72 -11.48 26.91
C PRO A 354 12.69 -12.47 27.57
N ASP A 355 12.97 -12.29 28.86
CA ASP A 355 13.82 -13.21 29.62
C ASP A 355 13.18 -14.62 29.66
N PRO A 356 13.86 -15.66 29.15
CA PRO A 356 13.37 -17.03 29.18
C PRO A 356 13.10 -17.57 30.61
N HIS A 357 13.66 -16.94 31.65
CA HIS A 357 13.48 -17.35 33.04
C HIS A 357 12.30 -16.67 33.77
N GLY A 358 11.59 -15.75 33.11
CA GLY A 358 10.36 -15.17 33.65
C GLY A 358 10.55 -14.20 34.82
N ASP A 359 11.79 -13.79 35.14
CA ASP A 359 12.05 -12.73 36.11
C ASP A 359 11.69 -11.37 35.48
N THR A 360 10.41 -11.04 35.58
CA THR A 360 9.78 -9.77 35.19
C THR A 360 10.35 -8.52 35.90
N LEU A 361 11.38 -8.68 36.73
CA LEU A 361 11.92 -7.65 37.62
C LEU A 361 12.60 -6.47 36.90
N PHE A 362 12.92 -6.58 35.61
CA PHE A 362 13.52 -5.47 34.83
C PHE A 362 12.57 -4.81 33.82
N ALA A 363 11.33 -5.32 33.67
CA ALA A 363 10.39 -4.86 32.65
C ALA A 363 9.85 -3.44 32.87
N ALA A 364 9.94 -2.90 34.09
CA ALA A 364 9.35 -1.63 34.50
C ALA A 364 10.23 -0.39 34.26
N GLN A 365 11.46 -0.53 33.75
CA GLN A 365 12.40 0.59 33.56
C GLN A 365 12.99 0.72 32.16
N SER A 366 12.66 -0.18 31.22
CA SER A 366 13.12 -0.03 29.85
C SER A 366 12.21 0.98 29.12
N GLU A 367 12.73 2.17 28.85
CA GLU A 367 12.09 3.20 28.00
C GLU A 367 11.88 2.73 26.54
N THR A 368 12.40 1.55 26.17
CA THR A 368 12.30 0.99 24.83
C THR A 368 10.85 0.55 24.53
N ARG A 369 10.31 1.01 23.41
CA ARG A 369 8.95 0.72 22.96
C ARG A 369 8.73 -0.75 22.56
N LEU A 370 7.48 -1.20 22.58
CA LEU A 370 7.10 -2.49 22.00
C LEU A 370 7.27 -2.49 20.47
N ALA A 371 7.61 -3.65 19.91
CA ALA A 371 7.74 -3.86 18.47
C ALA A 371 6.41 -3.66 17.75
N LEU A 372 5.33 -4.26 18.27
CA LEU A 372 3.98 -4.12 17.73
C LEU A 372 3.03 -3.56 18.80
N ASP A 373 2.09 -2.70 18.40
CA ASP A 373 0.95 -2.38 19.28
C ASP A 373 -0.20 -3.39 19.11
N VAL A 374 -1.24 -3.24 19.93
CA VAL A 374 -2.42 -4.14 19.90
C VAL A 374 -3.13 -4.09 18.55
N GLY A 375 -3.21 -2.93 17.92
CA GLY A 375 -3.83 -2.76 16.60
C GLY A 375 -3.06 -3.51 15.53
N GLU A 376 -1.75 -3.37 15.48
CA GLU A 376 -0.90 -4.09 14.52
C GLU A 376 -0.94 -5.61 14.70
N LEU A 377 -0.99 -6.09 15.94
CA LEU A 377 -1.16 -7.52 16.22
C LEU A 377 -2.50 -8.04 15.68
N LEU A 378 -3.60 -7.30 15.88
CA LEU A 378 -4.91 -7.70 15.35
C LEU A 378 -4.96 -7.61 13.82
N TYR A 379 -4.32 -6.60 13.23
CA TYR A 379 -4.17 -6.48 11.78
C TYR A 379 -3.46 -7.71 11.21
N LEU A 380 -2.30 -8.07 11.78
CA LEU A 380 -1.54 -9.23 11.34
C LEU A 380 -2.31 -10.53 11.51
N ALA A 381 -3.05 -10.68 12.60
CA ALA A 381 -3.91 -11.85 12.80
C ALA A 381 -4.92 -12.01 11.65
N GLU A 382 -5.56 -10.91 11.24
CA GLU A 382 -6.48 -10.88 10.11
C GLU A 382 -5.79 -11.22 8.78
N VAL A 383 -4.61 -10.61 8.53
CA VAL A 383 -3.80 -10.89 7.34
C VAL A 383 -3.42 -12.37 7.26
N TYR A 384 -2.97 -12.97 8.35
CA TYR A 384 -2.61 -14.38 8.39
C TYR A 384 -3.82 -15.30 8.23
N SER A 385 -4.94 -15.01 8.89
CA SER A 385 -6.13 -15.88 8.84
C SER A 385 -6.84 -15.86 7.49
N ASN A 386 -6.69 -14.77 6.73
CA ASN A 386 -7.38 -14.55 5.46
C ASN A 386 -6.58 -14.99 4.22
N GLN A 387 -5.47 -15.73 4.40
CA GLN A 387 -4.72 -16.26 3.27
C GLN A 387 -5.51 -17.34 2.52
N PRO A 388 -5.48 -17.35 1.17
CA PRO A 388 -6.17 -18.37 0.39
C PRO A 388 -5.59 -19.76 0.67
N VAL A 389 -6.47 -20.76 0.72
CA VAL A 389 -6.08 -22.15 0.99
C VAL A 389 -6.70 -23.08 -0.04
N ASN A 390 -5.86 -23.92 -0.65
CA ASN A 390 -6.28 -25.05 -1.45
C ASN A 390 -6.32 -26.30 -0.57
N TRP A 391 -7.53 -26.76 -0.23
CA TRP A 391 -7.74 -27.91 0.65
C TRP A 391 -7.29 -29.25 0.07
N ASP A 392 -7.10 -29.32 -1.25
CA ASP A 392 -6.63 -30.51 -1.94
C ASP A 392 -5.09 -30.57 -2.03
N ASP A 393 -4.40 -29.47 -1.66
CA ASP A 393 -2.94 -29.39 -1.68
C ASP A 393 -2.37 -29.39 -0.25
N LEU A 394 -1.55 -30.40 0.04
CA LEU A 394 -0.91 -30.57 1.35
C LEU A 394 0.07 -29.43 1.68
N GLU A 395 0.73 -28.86 0.67
CA GLU A 395 1.65 -27.75 0.89
C GLU A 395 0.89 -26.47 1.24
N SER A 396 -0.18 -26.16 0.49
CA SER A 396 -1.11 -25.08 0.81
C SER A 396 -1.71 -25.22 2.22
N LEU A 397 -2.12 -26.43 2.63
CA LEU A 397 -2.66 -26.66 3.98
C LEU A 397 -1.62 -26.46 5.08
N ARG A 398 -0.37 -26.90 4.86
CA ARG A 398 0.74 -26.67 5.81
C ARG A 398 1.05 -25.18 5.94
N HIS A 399 1.03 -24.46 4.84
CA HIS A 399 1.22 -23.01 4.83
C HIS A 399 0.09 -22.30 5.58
N TYR A 400 -1.17 -22.65 5.29
CA TYR A 400 -2.33 -22.08 5.96
C TYR A 400 -2.33 -22.36 7.47
N ARG A 401 -1.99 -23.59 7.87
CA ARG A 401 -1.78 -23.97 9.28
C ARG A 401 -0.75 -23.07 9.96
N ALA A 402 0.40 -22.85 9.33
CA ALA A 402 1.45 -21.99 9.90
C ALA A 402 0.97 -20.55 10.07
N ASN A 403 0.17 -20.04 9.14
CA ASN A 403 -0.44 -18.71 9.26
C ASN A 403 -1.46 -18.65 10.40
N LEU A 404 -2.32 -19.67 10.57
CA LEU A 404 -3.25 -19.73 11.71
C LEU A 404 -2.52 -19.76 13.07
N VAL A 405 -1.37 -20.44 13.16
CA VAL A 405 -0.53 -20.41 14.36
C VAL A 405 -0.02 -19.00 14.64
N ASN A 406 0.47 -18.28 13.62
CA ASN A 406 0.89 -16.88 13.77
C ASN A 406 -0.29 -15.99 14.17
N ALA A 407 -1.44 -16.15 13.52
CA ALA A 407 -2.65 -15.39 13.84
C ALA A 407 -3.07 -15.56 15.30
N LEU A 408 -3.10 -16.81 15.78
CA LEU A 408 -3.43 -17.12 17.16
C LEU A 408 -2.39 -16.55 18.15
N GLY A 409 -1.10 -16.57 17.78
CA GLY A 409 -0.01 -15.94 18.52
C GLY A 409 -0.19 -14.43 18.64
N CYS A 410 -0.51 -13.75 17.54
CA CYS A 410 -0.78 -12.31 17.53
C CYS A 410 -1.98 -11.95 18.41
N VAL A 411 -3.12 -12.65 18.27
CA VAL A 411 -4.33 -12.40 19.09
C VAL A 411 -4.08 -12.66 20.57
N THR A 412 -3.35 -13.73 20.90
CA THR A 412 -3.00 -14.06 22.29
C THR A 412 -2.11 -12.97 22.88
N THR A 413 -1.11 -12.50 22.12
CA THR A 413 -0.23 -11.39 22.56
C THR A 413 -1.01 -10.09 22.74
N ALA A 414 -1.94 -9.78 21.83
CA ALA A 414 -2.82 -8.61 21.95
C ALA A 414 -3.65 -8.67 23.24
N LEU A 415 -4.23 -9.82 23.59
CA LEU A 415 -4.99 -9.98 24.85
C LEU A 415 -4.16 -9.69 26.10
N THR A 416 -2.86 -10.06 26.10
CA THR A 416 -1.98 -9.79 27.25
C THR A 416 -1.64 -8.31 27.44
N ARG A 417 -1.90 -7.47 26.43
CA ARG A 417 -1.58 -6.04 26.41
C ARG A 417 -2.79 -5.15 26.63
N LEU A 418 -4.00 -5.72 26.63
CA LEU A 418 -5.21 -4.96 26.92
C LEU A 418 -5.29 -4.67 28.42
N PRO A 419 -5.71 -3.46 28.81
CA PRO A 419 -5.98 -3.17 30.20
C PRO A 419 -7.17 -4.00 30.70
N ASP A 420 -7.12 -4.42 31.98
CA ASP A 420 -8.21 -5.14 32.64
C ASP A 420 -9.49 -4.29 32.79
N GLU A 421 -9.36 -2.96 32.72
CA GLU A 421 -10.49 -2.03 32.83
C GLU A 421 -10.90 -1.42 31.47
N PRO A 422 -12.20 -1.41 31.14
CA PRO A 422 -12.72 -0.88 29.86
C PRO A 422 -12.59 0.65 29.70
N ALA A 423 -12.07 1.35 30.71
CA ALA A 423 -11.95 2.81 30.74
C ALA A 423 -10.56 3.33 30.29
N GLY A 424 -9.58 2.45 30.08
CA GLY A 424 -8.25 2.82 29.57
C GLY A 424 -8.22 2.82 28.05
N ALA A 425 -7.89 3.96 27.43
CA ALA A 425 -7.56 3.97 26.01
C ALA A 425 -6.28 3.13 25.81
N VAL A 426 -6.37 2.07 24.99
CA VAL A 426 -5.20 1.32 24.54
C VAL A 426 -4.28 2.31 23.83
N GLU A 427 -3.02 2.44 24.28
CA GLU A 427 -2.06 3.30 23.60
C GLU A 427 -1.69 2.66 22.26
N ILE A 428 -2.30 3.18 21.19
CA ILE A 428 -2.01 2.77 19.83
C ILE A 428 -1.07 3.81 19.23
N GLY A 429 0.18 3.39 19.04
CA GLY A 429 1.24 4.26 18.55
C GLY A 429 1.44 4.19 17.04
N SER A 430 0.87 3.18 16.38
CA SER A 430 0.98 2.97 14.93
C SER A 430 -0.18 3.59 14.15
N GLN A 431 0.11 4.00 12.92
CA GLN A 431 -0.90 4.48 11.99
C GLN A 431 -1.91 3.37 11.61
N GLN A 432 -1.43 2.14 11.40
CA GLN A 432 -2.26 0.99 11.06
C GLN A 432 -3.22 0.63 12.20
N GLY A 433 -2.72 0.59 13.44
CA GLY A 433 -3.57 0.34 14.60
C GLY A 433 -4.63 1.42 14.77
N GLN A 434 -4.27 2.69 14.54
CA GLN A 434 -5.22 3.81 14.65
C GLN A 434 -6.31 3.68 13.59
N ALA A 435 -5.94 3.34 12.35
CA ALA A 435 -6.89 3.10 11.28
C ALA A 435 -7.88 1.96 11.61
N MET A 436 -7.44 0.91 12.32
CA MET A 436 -8.34 -0.15 12.78
C MET A 436 -9.31 0.32 13.87
N VAL A 437 -8.85 1.14 14.83
CA VAL A 437 -9.72 1.75 15.84
C VAL A 437 -10.76 2.64 15.18
N ASP A 438 -10.33 3.49 14.24
CA ASP A 438 -11.20 4.43 13.56
C ASP A 438 -12.26 3.69 12.73
N ALA A 439 -11.88 2.58 12.08
CA ALA A 439 -12.79 1.76 11.31
C ALA A 439 -13.79 0.99 12.18
N GLU A 440 -13.36 0.49 13.34
CA GLU A 440 -14.22 -0.31 14.22
C GLU A 440 -13.80 -0.21 15.70
N PRO A 441 -14.25 0.81 16.44
CA PRO A 441 -13.79 1.05 17.82
C PRO A 441 -14.05 -0.13 18.77
N GLY A 442 -15.17 -0.83 18.56
CA GLY A 442 -15.54 -2.00 19.36
C GLY A 442 -14.65 -3.21 19.14
N ARG A 443 -13.77 -3.23 18.13
CA ARG A 443 -12.87 -4.35 17.82
C ARG A 443 -11.90 -4.69 18.94
N PHE A 444 -11.58 -3.71 19.78
CA PHE A 444 -10.60 -3.81 20.87
C PHE A 444 -11.21 -4.29 22.20
N GLN A 445 -12.50 -4.65 22.22
CA GLN A 445 -13.14 -5.22 23.40
C GLN A 445 -12.57 -6.61 23.71
N PRO A 446 -12.13 -6.87 24.96
CA PRO A 446 -11.55 -8.15 25.34
C PRO A 446 -12.42 -9.35 24.96
N GLU A 447 -13.74 -9.24 25.13
CA GLU A 447 -14.69 -10.32 24.82
C GLU A 447 -14.69 -10.67 23.33
N ARG A 448 -14.59 -9.67 22.46
CA ARG A 448 -14.54 -9.89 21.00
C ARG A 448 -13.22 -10.50 20.57
N ILE A 449 -12.12 -10.07 21.17
CA ILE A 449 -10.80 -10.63 20.87
C ILE A 449 -10.69 -12.07 21.38
N ILE A 450 -11.27 -12.38 22.55
CA ILE A 450 -11.40 -13.76 23.06
C ILE A 450 -12.23 -14.62 22.09
N ALA A 451 -13.37 -14.12 21.62
CA ALA A 451 -14.19 -14.83 20.64
C ALA A 451 -13.44 -15.07 19.33
N TYR A 452 -12.72 -14.06 18.82
CA TYR A 452 -11.90 -14.21 17.62
C TYR A 452 -10.78 -15.24 17.80
N ARG A 453 -10.11 -15.24 18.95
CA ARG A 453 -9.11 -16.25 19.32
C ARG A 453 -9.69 -17.66 19.29
N GLN A 454 -10.90 -17.86 19.81
CA GLN A 454 -11.58 -19.16 19.83
C GLN A 454 -11.90 -19.65 18.42
N VAL A 455 -12.34 -18.75 17.52
CA VAL A 455 -12.57 -19.06 16.10
C VAL A 455 -11.29 -19.53 15.42
N LEU A 456 -10.18 -18.80 15.59
CA LEU A 456 -8.88 -19.18 15.01
C LEU A 456 -8.40 -20.54 15.56
N ALA A 457 -8.58 -20.79 16.85
CA ALA A 457 -8.20 -22.07 17.47
C ALA A 457 -9.03 -23.25 16.93
N ALA A 458 -10.34 -23.06 16.73
CA ALA A 458 -11.19 -24.09 16.13
C ALA A 458 -10.81 -24.38 14.67
N GLU A 459 -10.48 -23.34 13.91
CA GLU A 459 -10.04 -23.48 12.53
C GLU A 459 -8.69 -24.20 12.42
N LEU A 460 -7.73 -23.86 13.29
CA LEU A 460 -6.46 -24.57 13.37
C LEU A 460 -6.65 -26.06 13.67
N GLN A 461 -7.56 -26.41 14.60
CA GLN A 461 -7.90 -27.81 14.89
C GLN A 461 -8.49 -28.54 13.67
N ARG A 462 -9.31 -27.86 12.87
CA ARG A 462 -9.87 -28.41 11.62
C ARG A 462 -8.78 -28.72 10.60
N VAL A 463 -7.82 -27.82 10.43
CA VAL A 463 -6.66 -28.01 9.54
C VAL A 463 -5.78 -29.14 10.06
N ASP A 464 -5.52 -29.20 11.37
CA ASP A 464 -4.74 -30.27 12.01
C ASP A 464 -5.37 -31.66 11.81
N ALA A 465 -6.70 -31.77 11.96
CA ALA A 465 -7.42 -33.01 11.69
C ALA A 465 -7.27 -33.46 10.23
N THR A 466 -7.32 -32.50 9.29
CA THR A 466 -7.19 -32.76 7.85
C THR A 466 -5.78 -33.23 7.50
N LEU A 467 -4.74 -32.58 8.02
CA LEU A 467 -3.34 -32.96 7.82
C LEU A 467 -2.98 -34.28 8.53
N GLY A 468 -3.63 -34.60 9.65
CA GLY A 468 -3.48 -35.85 10.39
C GLY A 468 -4.16 -37.07 9.77
N GLY A 469 -4.81 -36.92 8.60
CA GLY A 469 -5.48 -38.02 7.90
C GLY A 469 -6.82 -38.43 8.52
N ALA A 470 -7.37 -37.66 9.46
CA ALA A 470 -8.75 -37.84 9.90
C ALA A 470 -9.66 -37.28 8.81
N THR A 471 -10.03 -38.12 7.84
CA THR A 471 -10.93 -37.74 6.74
C THR A 471 -12.17 -37.03 7.28
N PRO A 472 -12.36 -35.73 6.96
CA PRO A 472 -13.66 -35.12 7.04
C PRO A 472 -14.56 -35.85 6.03
N ARG A 473 -15.78 -36.21 6.44
CA ARG A 473 -16.77 -36.84 5.55
C ARG A 473 -16.89 -36.02 4.26
N LYS A 474 -16.61 -36.66 3.11
CA LYS A 474 -16.85 -36.10 1.78
C LYS A 474 -18.31 -35.62 1.66
N SER A 475 -18.50 -34.32 1.51
CA SER A 475 -19.64 -33.75 0.81
C SER A 475 -19.16 -33.13 -0.51
N GLY A 476 -19.90 -33.46 -1.57
CA GLY A 476 -19.75 -33.12 -2.98
C GLY A 476 -18.86 -31.95 -3.41
N SER A 477 -18.04 -32.25 -4.42
CA SER A 477 -17.27 -31.36 -5.28
C SER A 477 -18.10 -30.26 -5.97
N ALA A 478 -17.62 -29.02 -5.92
CA ALA A 478 -17.46 -28.04 -7.02
C ALA A 478 -17.51 -26.55 -6.55
N GLU A 479 -16.87 -26.14 -5.44
CA GLU A 479 -17.07 -24.78 -4.88
C GLU A 479 -15.81 -24.12 -4.25
N GLY A 480 -14.61 -24.42 -4.76
CA GLY A 480 -13.34 -24.05 -4.10
C GLY A 480 -13.07 -22.54 -3.91
N PHE A 481 -13.65 -21.65 -4.71
CA PHE A 481 -13.57 -20.19 -4.49
C PHE A 481 -14.78 -19.62 -3.73
N GLY A 482 -15.90 -20.35 -3.70
CA GLY A 482 -17.11 -19.95 -3.00
C GLY A 482 -17.02 -20.22 -1.51
N ASP A 483 -16.35 -21.29 -1.09
CA ASP A 483 -16.39 -21.75 0.30
C ASP A 483 -15.70 -20.84 1.31
N ALA A 484 -14.56 -20.22 0.99
CA ALA A 484 -13.90 -19.30 1.93
C ALA A 484 -14.75 -18.02 2.14
N ALA A 485 -15.29 -17.46 1.07
CA ALA A 485 -16.20 -16.31 1.12
C ALA A 485 -17.53 -16.67 1.81
N ARG A 486 -18.03 -17.91 1.62
CA ARG A 486 -19.23 -18.42 2.30
C ARG A 486 -19.00 -18.67 3.78
N VAL A 487 -17.86 -19.21 4.18
CA VAL A 487 -17.49 -19.41 5.59
C VAL A 487 -17.30 -18.06 6.28
N ALA A 488 -16.61 -17.10 5.64
CA ALA A 488 -16.49 -15.74 6.16
C ALA A 488 -17.85 -15.02 6.26
N ALA A 489 -18.72 -15.20 5.26
CA ALA A 489 -20.09 -14.69 5.29
C ALA A 489 -20.93 -15.35 6.38
N ALA A 490 -20.82 -16.67 6.57
CA ALA A 490 -21.52 -17.42 7.61
C ALA A 490 -21.09 -16.96 9.02
N LEU A 491 -19.79 -16.75 9.24
CA LEU A 491 -19.27 -16.22 10.50
C LEU A 491 -19.75 -14.79 10.78
N SER A 492 -19.70 -13.91 9.77
CA SER A 492 -20.22 -12.54 9.88
C SER A 492 -21.73 -12.54 10.16
N ILE A 493 -22.46 -13.50 9.60
CA ILE A 493 -23.90 -13.66 9.79
C ILE A 493 -24.26 -14.11 11.20
N GLU A 494 -23.50 -15.02 11.82
CA GLU A 494 -23.77 -15.40 13.21
C GLU A 494 -23.52 -14.24 14.18
N VAL A 495 -22.48 -13.43 13.93
CA VAL A 495 -22.23 -12.20 14.72
C VAL A 495 -23.37 -11.20 14.56
N ILE A 496 -23.80 -10.93 13.33
CA ILE A 496 -24.93 -10.02 13.08
C ILE A 496 -26.22 -10.58 13.69
N ARG A 497 -26.45 -11.89 13.62
CA ARG A 497 -27.61 -12.56 14.24
C ARG A 497 -27.62 -12.35 15.75
N ALA A 498 -26.47 -12.50 16.41
CA ALA A 498 -26.36 -12.27 17.85
C ALA A 498 -26.65 -10.79 18.20
N GLN A 499 -26.18 -9.85 17.38
CA GLN A 499 -26.41 -8.41 17.60
C GLN A 499 -27.85 -7.97 17.37
N ILE A 500 -28.54 -8.55 16.37
CA ILE A 500 -29.89 -8.13 15.99
C ILE A 500 -30.98 -8.79 16.83
N THR A 501 -30.72 -9.98 17.39
CA THR A 501 -31.72 -10.74 18.18
C THR A 501 -32.35 -9.91 19.31
N PRO A 502 -31.59 -9.16 20.14
CA PRO A 502 -32.17 -8.31 21.19
C PRO A 502 -33.13 -7.24 20.64
N LEU A 503 -32.83 -6.64 19.48
CA LEU A 503 -33.73 -5.69 18.84
C LEU A 503 -35.03 -6.36 18.38
N LEU A 504 -34.95 -7.57 17.83
CA LEU A 504 -36.12 -8.33 17.40
C LEU A 504 -36.99 -8.76 18.59
N GLU A 505 -36.38 -9.14 19.71
CA GLU A 505 -37.10 -9.43 20.96
C GLU A 505 -37.80 -8.17 21.50
N ALA A 506 -37.11 -7.03 21.50
CA ALA A 506 -37.70 -5.75 21.89
C ALA A 506 -38.85 -5.34 20.97
N LEU A 507 -38.75 -5.57 19.66
CA LEU A 507 -39.83 -5.33 18.69
C LEU A 507 -41.06 -6.25 18.89
N ALA A 508 -40.88 -7.43 19.48
CA ALA A 508 -42.00 -8.30 19.85
C ALA A 508 -42.78 -7.75 21.05
N ALA A 509 -42.10 -7.01 21.93
CA ALA A 509 -42.66 -6.38 23.12
C ALA A 509 -43.07 -4.91 22.91
N ASP A 510 -42.84 -4.33 21.72
CA ASP A 510 -43.13 -2.92 21.42
C ASP A 510 -44.63 -2.65 21.27
N ILE A 511 -45.30 -2.39 22.39
CA ILE A 511 -46.73 -2.07 22.42
C ILE A 511 -47.01 -0.63 21.96
N SER A 512 -46.10 0.30 22.25
CA SER A 512 -46.26 1.73 21.91
C SER A 512 -46.01 2.01 20.43
N GLY A 513 -45.22 1.17 19.76
CA GLY A 513 -44.78 1.38 18.38
C GLY A 513 -43.62 2.38 18.29
N GLU A 514 -43.04 2.80 19.42
CA GLU A 514 -41.94 3.77 19.46
C GLU A 514 -40.67 3.19 18.88
N LEU A 515 -40.39 1.91 19.17
CA LEU A 515 -39.22 1.23 18.63
C LEU A 515 -39.39 0.99 17.12
N VAL A 516 -40.59 0.59 16.69
CA VAL A 516 -40.90 0.48 15.26
C VAL A 516 -40.74 1.83 14.55
N ALA A 517 -41.15 2.94 15.17
CA ALA A 517 -40.99 4.28 14.58
C ALA A 517 -39.51 4.67 14.37
N GLN A 518 -38.59 4.20 15.22
CA GLN A 518 -37.15 4.44 15.07
C GLN A 518 -36.55 3.70 13.85
N LEU A 519 -37.20 2.65 13.36
CA LEU A 519 -36.77 1.90 12.19
C LEU A 519 -37.25 2.50 10.86
N ARG A 520 -37.85 3.70 10.89
CA ARG A 520 -38.27 4.38 9.66
C ARG A 520 -37.04 4.75 8.82
N PRO A 521 -36.94 4.32 7.55
CA PRO A 521 -35.84 4.73 6.68
C PRO A 521 -35.83 6.25 6.48
N ARG A 522 -34.62 6.85 6.51
CA ARG A 522 -34.32 8.22 6.13
C ARG A 522 -34.45 8.38 4.61
N GLU A 523 -34.48 9.61 4.11
CA GLU A 523 -34.69 9.86 2.68
C GLU A 523 -33.52 9.32 1.83
N GLU A 524 -32.30 9.49 2.33
CA GLU A 524 -31.06 9.04 1.70
C GLU A 524 -30.88 7.51 1.72
N ASP A 525 -31.55 6.81 2.64
CA ASP A 525 -31.38 5.36 2.80
C ASP A 525 -31.88 4.59 1.58
N TYR A 526 -32.90 5.09 0.88
CA TYR A 526 -33.44 4.39 -0.29
C TYR A 526 -32.40 4.23 -1.41
N ALA A 527 -31.52 5.22 -1.62
CA ALA A 527 -30.43 5.13 -2.59
C ALA A 527 -29.30 4.18 -2.12
N ARG A 528 -29.18 3.98 -0.80
CA ARG A 528 -28.22 3.05 -0.18
C ARG A 528 -28.74 1.61 -0.09
N ILE A 529 -30.06 1.41 -0.15
CA ILE A 529 -30.71 0.09 -0.08
C ILE A 529 -30.99 -0.46 -1.49
N PHE A 530 -31.40 0.41 -2.43
CA PHE A 530 -31.86 0.03 -3.76
C PHE A 530 -31.01 0.66 -4.88
N ILE A 531 -30.99 0.01 -6.05
CA ILE A 531 -30.24 0.46 -7.23
C ILE A 531 -31.17 1.12 -8.26
N GLY A 532 -30.76 2.27 -8.78
CA GLY A 532 -31.42 2.93 -9.90
C GLY A 532 -32.89 3.29 -9.63
N ALA A 533 -33.77 3.04 -10.60
CA ALA A 533 -35.20 3.38 -10.50
C ALA A 533 -35.94 2.71 -9.33
N ALA A 534 -35.40 1.62 -8.77
CA ALA A 534 -35.97 0.97 -7.60
C ALA A 534 -35.90 1.86 -6.34
N ALA A 535 -34.87 2.70 -6.21
CA ALA A 535 -34.75 3.63 -5.09
C ALA A 535 -35.89 4.65 -5.06
N ASP A 536 -36.23 5.23 -6.22
CA ASP A 536 -37.31 6.22 -6.33
C ASP A 536 -38.68 5.61 -6.08
N ILE A 537 -38.94 4.42 -6.63
CA ILE A 537 -40.19 3.69 -6.42
C ILE A 537 -40.35 3.30 -4.94
N ALA A 538 -39.30 2.75 -4.33
CA ALA A 538 -39.29 2.40 -2.92
C ALA A 538 -39.53 3.64 -2.04
N ARG A 539 -38.82 4.74 -2.29
CA ARG A 539 -38.98 6.00 -1.55
C ARG A 539 -40.41 6.50 -1.59
N ALA A 540 -41.04 6.56 -2.77
CA ALA A 540 -42.41 7.06 -2.92
C ALA A 540 -43.42 6.21 -2.14
N VAL A 541 -43.34 4.89 -2.28
CA VAL A 541 -44.29 3.96 -1.65
C VAL A 541 -44.07 3.89 -0.14
N TYR A 542 -42.84 3.75 0.33
CA TYR A 542 -42.55 3.62 1.76
C TYR A 542 -42.74 4.93 2.52
N THR A 543 -42.48 6.09 1.92
CA THR A 543 -42.81 7.39 2.55
C THR A 543 -44.30 7.50 2.82
N THR A 544 -45.13 7.07 1.86
CA THR A 544 -46.59 7.04 2.02
C THR A 544 -47.01 6.03 3.09
N LEU A 545 -46.45 4.80 3.05
CA LEU A 545 -46.71 3.75 4.05
C LEU A 545 -46.40 4.26 5.47
N TRP A 546 -45.19 4.75 5.71
CA TRP A 546 -44.75 5.21 7.03
C TRP A 546 -45.50 6.44 7.53
N THR A 547 -46.14 7.21 6.65
CA THR A 547 -46.93 8.40 7.04
C THR A 547 -48.38 8.04 7.32
N GLN A 548 -48.99 7.18 6.49
CA GLN A 548 -50.43 6.89 6.56
C GLN A 548 -50.75 5.62 7.35
N SER A 549 -49.88 4.62 7.32
CA SER A 549 -50.07 3.32 7.96
C SER A 549 -48.71 2.70 8.30
N PRO A 550 -48.02 3.22 9.34
CA PRO A 550 -46.73 2.69 9.77
C PRO A 550 -46.80 1.18 9.95
N PRO A 551 -45.76 0.44 9.53
CA PRO A 551 -45.72 -0.99 9.76
C PRO A 551 -45.81 -1.29 11.25
N ARG A 552 -46.33 -2.47 11.58
CA ARG A 552 -46.42 -2.96 12.95
C ARG A 552 -46.05 -4.43 12.98
N THR A 553 -45.34 -4.83 14.02
CA THR A 553 -45.30 -6.23 14.43
C THR A 553 -46.66 -6.57 15.07
N ALA A 554 -47.12 -7.80 14.90
CA ALA A 554 -48.23 -8.29 15.70
C ALA A 554 -47.64 -8.75 17.04
N GLN A 555 -48.45 -8.70 18.09
CA GLN A 555 -48.00 -8.96 19.45
C GLN A 555 -48.12 -10.46 19.74
N PRO A 556 -47.03 -11.24 19.70
CA PRO A 556 -47.07 -12.63 20.11
C PRO A 556 -47.32 -12.72 21.62
N ALA A 557 -47.97 -13.80 22.07
CA ALA A 557 -48.03 -14.10 23.49
C ALA A 557 -46.60 -14.40 24.00
N LEU A 558 -46.21 -13.79 25.12
CA LEU A 558 -44.89 -14.02 25.72
C LEU A 558 -44.92 -15.25 26.64
N PRO A 559 -43.81 -16.02 26.73
CA PRO A 559 -42.52 -15.81 26.06
C PRO A 559 -42.56 -16.18 24.57
N VAL A 560 -41.78 -15.47 23.75
CA VAL A 560 -41.65 -15.70 22.30
C VAL A 560 -40.27 -16.24 21.97
N GLU A 561 -40.20 -17.23 21.08
CA GLU A 561 -38.95 -17.66 20.45
C GLU A 561 -38.76 -16.88 19.15
N VAL A 562 -37.63 -16.16 19.03
CA VAL A 562 -37.27 -15.44 17.80
C VAL A 562 -36.37 -16.32 16.94
N ARG A 563 -36.81 -16.61 15.71
CA ARG A 563 -35.92 -17.19 14.68
C ARG A 563 -35.49 -16.12 13.70
N CYS A 564 -34.20 -15.82 13.67
CA CYS A 564 -33.61 -14.78 12.85
C CYS A 564 -32.79 -15.37 11.70
N PHE A 565 -33.04 -14.87 10.49
CA PHE A 565 -32.35 -15.25 9.25
C PHE A 565 -31.73 -14.00 8.64
N VAL A 566 -30.43 -14.09 8.32
CA VAL A 566 -29.64 -12.96 7.85
C VAL A 566 -28.96 -13.34 6.56
N ALA A 567 -28.98 -12.46 5.56
CA ALA A 567 -28.29 -12.69 4.29
C ALA A 567 -27.85 -11.35 3.65
N PRO A 568 -26.65 -11.27 3.06
CA PRO A 568 -26.31 -10.15 2.19
C PRO A 568 -27.17 -10.18 0.92
N ALA A 569 -27.53 -9.01 0.41
CA ALA A 569 -28.44 -8.88 -0.73
C ALA A 569 -27.93 -9.62 -1.98
N GLY A 570 -26.62 -9.62 -2.20
CA GLY A 570 -25.99 -10.34 -3.31
C GLY A 570 -26.21 -11.86 -3.28
N MET A 571 -26.47 -12.44 -2.11
CA MET A 571 -26.77 -13.87 -1.96
C MET A 571 -28.27 -14.19 -2.06
N LEU A 572 -29.14 -13.19 -2.19
CA LEU A 572 -30.59 -13.39 -2.31
C LEU A 572 -31.05 -13.76 -3.71
N ALA A 573 -30.18 -13.69 -4.72
CA ALA A 573 -30.51 -14.01 -6.12
C ALA A 573 -30.68 -15.53 -6.36
N GLU A 574 -29.93 -16.34 -5.62
CA GLU A 574 -29.87 -17.79 -5.76
C GLU A 574 -30.49 -18.49 -4.56
N ASP A 575 -30.80 -19.79 -4.69
CA ASP A 575 -31.22 -20.61 -3.56
C ASP A 575 -29.99 -21.20 -2.85
N ASN A 576 -29.77 -20.78 -1.61
CA ASN A 576 -28.64 -21.21 -0.79
C ASN A 576 -29.04 -21.24 0.70
N GLU A 577 -28.14 -21.70 1.56
CA GLU A 577 -28.40 -21.88 2.99
C GLU A 577 -28.87 -20.58 3.70
N LEU A 578 -28.44 -19.41 3.22
CA LEU A 578 -28.75 -18.12 3.81
C LEU A 578 -30.05 -17.52 3.24
N SER A 579 -30.29 -17.72 1.95
CA SER A 579 -31.44 -17.15 1.23
C SER A 579 -32.69 -18.03 1.29
N CYS A 580 -32.58 -19.34 1.56
CA CYS A 580 -33.71 -20.28 1.52
C CYS A 580 -34.82 -19.95 2.54
N HIS A 581 -34.48 -19.18 3.58
CA HIS A 581 -35.42 -18.71 4.61
C HIS A 581 -36.11 -17.38 4.26
N PHE A 582 -35.66 -16.68 3.21
CA PHE A 582 -36.30 -15.47 2.72
C PHE A 582 -37.50 -15.79 1.83
N PRO A 583 -38.54 -14.92 1.79
CA PRO A 583 -39.64 -15.07 0.84
C PRO A 583 -39.13 -15.12 -0.61
N GLN A 584 -39.68 -16.02 -1.42
CA GLN A 584 -39.26 -16.22 -2.83
C GLN A 584 -39.25 -14.93 -3.66
N GLY A 585 -40.07 -13.93 -3.31
CA GLY A 585 -40.08 -12.62 -3.96
C GLY A 585 -38.74 -11.87 -3.87
N TYR A 586 -37.87 -12.16 -2.90
CA TYR A 586 -36.54 -11.54 -2.83
C TYR A 586 -35.66 -11.93 -4.02
N ARG A 587 -35.77 -13.17 -4.53
CA ARG A 587 -35.02 -13.62 -5.72
C ARG A 587 -35.37 -12.77 -6.94
N ALA A 588 -36.65 -12.43 -7.09
CA ALA A 588 -37.14 -11.62 -8.21
C ALA A 588 -36.70 -10.14 -8.17
N ILE A 589 -36.18 -9.67 -7.04
CA ILE A 589 -35.75 -8.26 -6.88
C ILE A 589 -34.27 -8.10 -6.55
N ALA A 590 -33.51 -9.19 -6.43
CA ALA A 590 -32.12 -9.15 -5.94
C ALA A 590 -31.23 -8.22 -6.77
N GLN A 591 -31.44 -8.16 -8.09
CA GLN A 591 -30.74 -7.26 -9.01
C GLN A 591 -30.99 -5.76 -8.76
N TRP A 592 -32.03 -5.40 -8.01
CA TRP A 592 -32.35 -4.02 -7.65
C TRP A 592 -31.96 -3.66 -6.22
N LEU A 593 -31.35 -4.59 -5.49
CA LEU A 593 -30.84 -4.37 -4.15
C LEU A 593 -29.35 -4.06 -4.21
N GLN A 594 -28.86 -3.18 -3.32
CA GLN A 594 -27.42 -2.95 -3.17
C GLN A 594 -26.74 -4.22 -2.62
N PRO A 595 -25.83 -4.88 -3.37
CA PRO A 595 -25.41 -6.27 -3.09
C PRO A 595 -24.76 -6.47 -1.71
N GLN A 596 -24.10 -5.42 -1.20
CA GLN A 596 -23.37 -5.45 0.07
C GLN A 596 -24.29 -5.24 1.29
N ARG A 597 -25.57 -4.90 1.11
CA ARG A 597 -26.47 -4.64 2.24
C ARG A 597 -26.93 -5.92 2.90
N ILE A 598 -26.92 -5.92 4.24
CA ILE A 598 -27.36 -7.06 5.05
C ILE A 598 -28.85 -6.95 5.29
N TRP A 599 -29.58 -8.00 4.92
CA TRP A 599 -31.02 -8.12 5.10
C TRP A 599 -31.35 -9.12 6.18
N VAL A 600 -32.45 -8.86 6.89
CA VAL A 600 -32.96 -9.71 7.96
C VAL A 600 -34.42 -10.09 7.68
N ALA A 601 -34.69 -11.38 7.81
CA ALA A 601 -36.01 -11.96 7.91
C ALA A 601 -36.12 -12.68 9.25
N TRP A 602 -37.29 -12.66 9.88
CA TRP A 602 -37.45 -13.28 11.19
C TRP A 602 -38.85 -13.84 11.42
N LYS A 603 -38.98 -14.70 12.42
CA LYS A 603 -40.25 -15.28 12.86
C LYS A 603 -40.40 -15.17 14.37
N TYR A 604 -41.61 -14.86 14.82
CA TYR A 604 -42.04 -15.01 16.20
C TYR A 604 -42.81 -16.31 16.35
N LEU A 605 -42.30 -17.20 17.20
CA LEU A 605 -42.86 -18.51 17.48
C LEU A 605 -43.29 -18.61 18.94
N GLN A 606 -44.31 -19.42 19.22
CA GLN A 606 -44.55 -19.88 20.59
C GLN A 606 -43.52 -20.98 20.91
N PRO A 607 -43.07 -21.10 22.17
CA PRO A 607 -42.11 -22.14 22.55
C PRO A 607 -42.60 -23.54 22.14
N GLY A 608 -41.81 -24.25 21.32
CA GLY A 608 -42.13 -25.58 20.82
C GLY A 608 -42.95 -25.63 19.53
N GLU A 609 -43.43 -24.49 19.02
CA GLU A 609 -44.14 -24.41 17.73
C GLU A 609 -43.16 -24.30 16.54
N LEU A 610 -43.52 -24.94 15.42
CA LEU A 610 -42.72 -24.89 14.18
C LEU A 610 -43.16 -23.77 13.23
N SER A 611 -44.29 -23.12 13.51
CA SER A 611 -44.87 -22.06 12.68
C SER A 611 -45.28 -20.86 13.51
N GLY A 612 -45.22 -19.68 12.92
CA GLY A 612 -45.58 -18.43 13.58
C GLY A 612 -45.50 -17.23 12.65
N GLN A 613 -45.48 -16.04 13.21
CA GLN A 613 -45.62 -14.81 12.45
C GLN A 613 -44.29 -14.42 11.80
N ALA A 614 -44.27 -14.33 10.48
CA ALA A 614 -43.06 -14.05 9.70
C ALA A 614 -42.99 -12.60 9.23
N TYR A 615 -41.81 -12.01 9.40
CA TYR A 615 -41.46 -10.64 9.01
C TYR A 615 -40.19 -10.65 8.18
N ASN A 616 -39.98 -9.56 7.45
CA ASN A 616 -38.79 -9.36 6.62
C ASN A 616 -38.63 -7.89 6.26
N GLY A 617 -37.48 -7.57 5.68
CA GLY A 617 -37.19 -6.26 5.11
C GLY A 617 -36.47 -5.33 6.05
N LEU A 618 -35.91 -5.83 7.15
CA LEU A 618 -35.02 -5.06 8.00
C LEU A 618 -33.61 -5.09 7.37
N VAL A 619 -32.97 -3.94 7.23
CA VAL A 619 -31.71 -3.77 6.50
C VAL A 619 -30.75 -2.85 7.25
N TRP A 620 -29.47 -3.21 7.30
CA TRP A 620 -28.43 -2.36 7.89
C TRP A 620 -27.97 -1.30 6.90
N VAL A 621 -28.06 -0.03 7.29
CA VAL A 621 -27.70 1.14 6.49
C VAL A 621 -26.66 1.94 7.25
N ASP A 622 -25.39 1.57 7.01
CA ASP A 622 -24.17 2.22 7.53
C ASP A 622 -24.11 2.32 9.07
N ASP A 623 -24.90 3.20 9.68
CA ASP A 623 -24.96 3.51 11.12
C ASP A 623 -26.22 2.99 11.84
N HIS A 624 -27.26 2.52 11.12
CA HIS A 624 -28.53 2.15 11.75
C HIS A 624 -29.31 1.06 11.00
N TRP A 625 -30.35 0.51 11.66
CA TRP A 625 -31.31 -0.42 11.05
C TRP A 625 -32.52 0.32 10.49
N ALA A 626 -32.88 0.02 9.25
CA ALA A 626 -34.07 0.56 8.59
C ALA A 626 -35.03 -0.58 8.19
N TRP A 627 -36.34 -0.37 8.34
CA TRP A 627 -37.36 -1.36 8.01
C TRP A 627 -38.15 -0.98 6.75
N VAL A 628 -37.91 -1.73 5.68
CA VAL A 628 -38.61 -1.67 4.39
C VAL A 628 -39.43 -2.95 4.18
N PRO A 629 -40.64 -3.07 4.75
CA PRO A 629 -41.36 -4.34 4.79
C PRO A 629 -41.78 -4.82 3.40
N LYS A 630 -41.52 -6.09 3.08
CA LYS A 630 -41.94 -6.78 1.85
C LYS A 630 -41.57 -6.01 0.56
N PRO A 631 -40.29 -5.69 0.33
CA PRO A 631 -39.83 -4.89 -0.81
C PRO A 631 -40.20 -5.50 -2.17
N PHE A 632 -40.31 -6.82 -2.23
CA PHE A 632 -40.72 -7.54 -3.44
C PHE A 632 -42.17 -7.27 -3.87
N ARG A 633 -43.03 -6.76 -2.99
CA ARG A 633 -44.37 -6.31 -3.37
C ARG A 633 -44.35 -4.91 -3.97
N VAL A 634 -43.46 -4.06 -3.47
CA VAL A 634 -43.29 -2.67 -3.93
C VAL A 634 -42.63 -2.64 -5.30
N LEU A 635 -41.57 -3.43 -5.47
CA LEU A 635 -40.78 -3.46 -6.70
C LEU A 635 -41.35 -4.38 -7.78
N ARG A 636 -42.50 -5.05 -7.55
CA ARG A 636 -43.11 -5.94 -8.55
C ARG A 636 -43.40 -5.22 -9.87
N VAL A 637 -43.68 -3.92 -9.82
CA VAL A 637 -43.91 -3.06 -11.00
C VAL A 637 -42.70 -2.95 -11.93
N LEU A 638 -41.49 -3.24 -11.43
CA LEU A 638 -40.26 -3.30 -12.24
C LEU A 638 -40.03 -4.69 -12.85
N ALA A 639 -40.65 -5.74 -12.31
CA ALA A 639 -40.56 -7.11 -12.84
C ALA A 639 -41.59 -7.41 -13.92
N GLU A 640 -42.64 -6.59 -14.02
CA GLU A 640 -43.71 -6.69 -15.02
C GLU A 640 -43.43 -5.84 -16.29
N LYS A 641 -42.31 -5.13 -16.33
CA LYS A 641 -41.80 -4.38 -17.50
C LYS A 641 -40.57 -5.05 -18.06
#